data_AF-A0A950VKJ0-F1
#
_entry.id   AF-A0A950VKJ0-F1
#
_cell.length_a   1.000
_cell.length_b   1.000
_cell.length_c   1.000
_cell.angle_alpha   90.00
_cell.angle_beta   90.00
_cell.angle_gamma   90.00
#
_symmetry.space_group_name_H-M   'P 1'
#
loop_
_entity.id
_entity.type
_entity.pdbx_description
1 polymer ?
#
loop_
_entity_poly.entity_id
_entity_poly.type
_entity_poly.pdbx_seq_one_letter_code
_entity_poly.pdbx_strand_id
1 'polypeptide(L)'
;METVLLLLVALSPWAFGSADPVYEAYLDGGVAVLLVLWGARMLLEGQLRWKKCPVALCLAALILLGVGQLLPLPRDLLGRLSPATARLYDRLLPGQGEVLPAGEGRTDQVPTPGTTISLYPHGTRGELARFLAIFLVFVLVRNALDPVGGLRRLSLVALLNGMLLALFGLIQFFTSSPGTIFWNVQVQSGSFGPFVNRDHLAFYLNLCLGLGVGLLLAVVARKGHEEGHAQAPRGSRRQASWSTSETGLLDWLQQPKVLWISLALVILVAGLAFSLSRGGFLALFAGLVVCLTLHSRRSTQFWRLESGLLIVALTLGLVAWLGLDQVEARLGTLWTGEALHEDRLALYERCWTAVKAFPLWGTGYGTFPYVEQMYHESPINAGLSYHHAHNDYLEALVEGGAARLLLTVLAIGLVFRLGYRAYRRHEGRSAGGLALGALFGFTTVVVHSGVDFGLHTPAVALLAAVLCAYLMGLSEEGRGAGSRSASRAAAGSDAYVLRLWGLAPLVGAATVVCLGLFLYENGRRASKAWQFRRAAAFLENTTHREDLTQRLIYLKAAVAWQPTDAELQERLADAYQHYVDEKKWELTTAARRASAAQAIGTLSPINSLATPQASWTHLAAWWLAAQVRETEVLEEATPLLRQERFSGLRHYLQARDLCPLLARAQLGLAANADWLEQADPYGVYLERAQLADPGSPDTWYNSGVEESHHDQRQQACACWRRSLDLSSQYLDRILDRSVDLLSPQEILQQVLPDRPSLLVAAAQHLYPQPDQTEERQPFLARALFLVEHLTPPLSPEELHLKATLQATLDQPGQAVATYREALAEKPEQTLWRYELARLLYQRGQFQQARMEVLTVLDEEPNLAEARSLLDQVQEALARGK
;
A
#
# COMPACT_ATOMS: atom_id res chain seq x y z
N MET A 1 30.06 -14.71 10.46
CA MET A 1 29.00 -14.82 9.43
C MET A 1 27.70 -15.31 10.03
N GLU A 2 27.63 -16.56 10.52
CA GLU A 2 26.35 -17.11 11.02
C GLU A 2 25.71 -16.29 12.15
N THR A 3 26.48 -15.82 13.13
CA THR A 3 25.96 -14.94 14.18
C THR A 3 25.33 -13.66 13.62
N VAL A 4 25.97 -13.02 12.63
CA VAL A 4 25.45 -11.81 11.98
C VAL A 4 24.14 -12.13 11.24
N LEU A 5 24.08 -13.26 10.53
CA LEU A 5 22.86 -13.70 9.85
C LEU A 5 21.69 -13.91 10.84
N LEU A 6 21.95 -14.61 11.94
CA LEU A 6 20.94 -14.86 12.97
C LEU A 6 20.49 -13.57 13.66
N LEU A 7 21.39 -12.59 13.85
CA LEU A 7 21.04 -11.25 14.34
C LEU A 7 20.14 -10.50 13.36
N LEU A 8 20.42 -10.54 12.05
CA LEU A 8 19.56 -9.90 11.04
C LEU A 8 18.16 -10.51 11.03
N VAL A 9 18.06 -11.84 11.09
CA VAL A 9 16.77 -12.54 11.20
C VAL A 9 16.06 -12.18 12.52
N ALA A 10 16.78 -12.08 13.63
CA ALA A 10 16.18 -11.76 14.92
C ALA A 10 15.67 -10.30 14.98
N LEU A 11 16.45 -9.33 14.50
CA LEU A 11 16.21 -7.91 14.69
C LEU A 11 15.30 -7.28 13.63
N SER A 12 15.36 -7.74 12.38
CA SER A 12 14.55 -7.18 11.27
C SER A 12 13.02 -7.10 11.53
N PRO A 13 12.34 -8.09 12.16
CA PRO A 13 10.90 -7.97 12.44
C PRO A 13 10.55 -6.90 13.48
N TRP A 14 11.46 -6.58 14.42
CA TRP A 14 11.23 -5.57 15.46
C TRP A 14 11.28 -4.14 14.92
N ALA A 15 11.92 -3.94 13.77
CA ALA A 15 12.06 -2.65 13.11
C ALA A 15 10.95 -2.43 12.07
N PHE A 16 9.69 -2.60 12.45
CA PHE A 16 8.53 -2.52 11.54
C PHE A 16 8.60 -3.47 10.34
N GLY A 17 9.11 -4.69 10.55
CA GLY A 17 9.38 -5.64 9.46
C GLY A 17 10.50 -5.19 8.51
N SER A 18 11.21 -4.11 8.86
CA SER A 18 12.17 -3.38 8.02
C SER A 18 11.55 -2.81 6.74
N ALA A 19 10.25 -2.50 6.75
CA ALA A 19 9.55 -1.92 5.59
C ALA A 19 9.87 -0.42 5.37
N ASP A 20 10.37 0.27 6.39
CA ASP A 20 10.84 1.66 6.29
C ASP A 20 12.23 1.71 5.63
N PRO A 21 12.50 2.60 4.66
CA PRO A 21 13.80 2.72 3.99
C PRO A 21 14.99 2.91 4.94
N VAL A 22 14.77 3.49 6.14
CA VAL A 22 15.83 3.62 7.16
C VAL A 22 16.23 2.25 7.72
N TYR A 23 15.25 1.41 8.05
CA TYR A 23 15.51 0.09 8.59
C TYR A 23 15.97 -0.89 7.51
N GLU A 24 15.47 -0.74 6.29
CA GLU A 24 15.97 -1.45 5.11
C GLU A 24 17.47 -1.16 4.87
N ALA A 25 17.91 0.10 4.99
CA ALA A 25 19.33 0.46 4.87
C ALA A 25 20.22 -0.18 5.95
N TYR A 26 19.70 -0.35 7.18
CA TYR A 26 20.42 -1.10 8.22
C TYR A 26 20.51 -2.59 7.89
N LEU A 27 19.46 -3.15 7.31
CA LEU A 27 19.47 -4.53 6.84
C LEU A 27 20.50 -4.74 5.72
N ASP A 28 20.54 -3.84 4.74
CA ASP A 28 21.55 -3.83 3.66
C ASP A 28 22.97 -3.67 4.22
N GLY A 29 23.17 -2.84 5.24
CA GLY A 29 24.43 -2.74 5.96
C GLY A 29 24.86 -4.07 6.59
N GLY A 30 23.93 -4.80 7.19
CA GLY A 30 24.17 -6.15 7.71
C GLY A 30 24.51 -7.17 6.61
N VAL A 31 23.82 -7.09 5.46
CA VAL A 31 24.14 -7.92 4.28
C VAL A 31 25.53 -7.59 3.74
N ALA A 32 25.91 -6.31 3.68
CA ALA A 32 27.25 -5.89 3.29
C ALA A 32 28.34 -6.48 4.22
N VAL A 33 28.12 -6.44 5.53
CA VAL A 33 29.02 -7.08 6.51
C VAL A 33 29.13 -8.59 6.26
N LEU A 34 28.02 -9.27 5.99
CA LEU A 34 28.04 -10.70 5.65
C LEU A 34 28.88 -10.98 4.40
N LEU A 35 28.74 -10.17 3.35
CA LEU A 35 29.48 -10.31 2.10
C LEU A 35 30.97 -10.02 2.26
N VAL A 36 31.35 -9.03 3.08
CA VAL A 36 32.75 -8.77 3.46
C VAL A 36 33.35 -9.95 4.18
N LEU A 37 32.65 -10.53 5.16
CA LEU A 37 33.11 -11.72 5.87
C LEU A 37 33.22 -12.93 4.95
N TRP A 38 32.32 -13.06 3.97
CA TRP A 38 32.39 -14.13 2.98
C TRP A 38 33.58 -13.94 2.02
N GLY A 39 33.82 -12.72 1.54
CA GLY A 39 35.01 -12.39 0.74
C GLY A 39 36.31 -12.64 1.50
N ALA A 40 36.40 -12.21 2.77
CA ALA A 40 37.56 -12.50 3.63
C ALA A 40 37.80 -14.01 3.77
N ARG A 41 36.73 -14.80 3.93
CA ARG A 41 36.84 -16.25 3.96
C ARG A 41 37.36 -16.84 2.65
N MET A 42 36.91 -16.35 1.49
CA MET A 42 37.43 -16.80 0.19
C MET A 42 38.94 -16.59 0.08
N LEU A 43 39.43 -15.44 0.55
CA LEU A 43 40.86 -15.10 0.57
C LEU A 43 41.64 -16.00 1.54
N LEU A 44 41.13 -16.19 2.77
CA LEU A 44 41.77 -17.04 3.78
C LEU A 44 41.82 -18.52 3.38
N GLU A 45 40.76 -19.04 2.76
CA GLU A 45 40.71 -20.43 2.27
C GLU A 45 41.44 -20.61 0.92
N GLY A 46 41.79 -19.51 0.23
CA GLY A 46 42.41 -19.52 -1.10
C GLY A 46 41.54 -20.19 -2.17
N GLN A 47 40.22 -20.26 -1.97
CA GLN A 47 39.29 -21.00 -2.83
C GLN A 47 37.95 -20.29 -2.96
N LEU A 48 37.47 -20.15 -4.20
CA LEU A 48 36.07 -19.81 -4.48
C LEU A 48 35.28 -21.11 -4.68
N ARG A 49 34.32 -21.38 -3.78
CA ARG A 49 33.44 -22.55 -3.85
C ARG A 49 32.04 -22.15 -4.27
N TRP A 50 31.57 -22.72 -5.37
CA TRP A 50 30.20 -22.55 -5.86
C TRP A 50 29.49 -23.90 -5.96
N LYS A 51 28.53 -24.14 -5.08
CA LYS A 51 27.67 -25.33 -5.08
C LYS A 51 26.54 -25.14 -6.10
N LYS A 52 26.34 -26.13 -6.97
CA LYS A 52 25.28 -26.07 -7.98
C LYS A 52 23.92 -26.03 -7.28
N CYS A 53 23.04 -25.12 -7.70
CA CYS A 53 21.69 -25.02 -7.14
C CYS A 53 20.74 -24.49 -8.23
N PRO A 54 19.78 -25.30 -8.73
CA PRO A 54 18.87 -24.84 -9.78
C PRO A 54 17.94 -23.71 -9.29
N VAL A 55 17.62 -23.66 -7.99
CA VAL A 55 16.85 -22.53 -7.41
C VAL A 55 17.64 -21.22 -7.54
N ALA A 56 18.96 -21.24 -7.33
CA ALA A 56 19.80 -20.06 -7.51
C ALA A 56 19.78 -19.56 -8.97
N LEU A 57 19.65 -20.45 -9.96
CA LEU A 57 19.53 -20.07 -11.36
C LEU A 57 18.20 -19.37 -11.64
N CYS A 58 17.09 -19.84 -11.07
CA CYS A 58 15.79 -19.14 -11.18
C CYS A 58 15.83 -17.76 -10.54
N LEU A 59 16.41 -17.64 -9.34
CA LEU A 59 16.56 -16.35 -8.66
C LEU A 59 17.46 -15.38 -9.46
N ALA A 60 18.57 -15.87 -10.02
CA ALA A 60 19.41 -15.08 -10.91
C ALA A 60 18.66 -14.67 -12.20
N ALA A 61 17.84 -15.56 -12.76
CA ALA A 61 17.03 -15.25 -13.94
C ALA A 61 15.96 -14.19 -13.66
N LEU A 62 15.37 -14.15 -12.45
CA LEU A 62 14.47 -13.07 -12.02
C LEU A 62 15.19 -11.72 -11.98
N ILE A 63 16.42 -11.68 -11.46
CA ILE A 63 17.24 -10.45 -11.48
C ILE A 63 17.57 -10.05 -12.92
N LEU A 64 17.97 -11.00 -13.76
CA LEU A 64 18.28 -10.72 -15.17
C LEU A 64 17.06 -10.23 -15.96
N LEU A 65 15.86 -10.73 -15.65
CA LEU A 65 14.61 -10.24 -16.22
C LEU A 65 14.39 -8.76 -15.88
N GLY A 66 14.51 -8.39 -14.61
CA GLY A 66 14.40 -6.98 -14.20
C GLY A 66 15.49 -6.09 -14.79
N VAL A 67 16.74 -6.57 -14.89
CA VAL A 67 17.82 -5.86 -15.59
C VAL A 67 17.46 -5.66 -17.07
N GLY A 68 16.87 -6.67 -17.71
CA GLY A 68 16.37 -6.58 -19.08
C GLY A 68 15.28 -5.53 -19.26
N GLN A 69 14.40 -5.36 -18.27
CA GLN A 69 13.37 -4.31 -18.29
C GLN A 69 13.93 -2.89 -18.22
N LEU A 70 15.17 -2.72 -17.70
CA LEU A 70 15.88 -1.44 -17.58
C LEU A 70 16.78 -1.10 -18.78
N LEU A 71 16.97 -2.04 -19.72
CA LEU A 71 17.81 -1.78 -20.89
C LEU A 71 17.12 -0.77 -21.82
N PRO A 72 17.79 0.33 -22.22
CA PRO A 72 17.24 1.23 -23.21
C PRO A 72 17.21 0.52 -24.57
N LEU A 73 16.04 0.51 -25.19
CA LEU A 73 15.76 -0.14 -26.47
C LEU A 73 15.37 0.92 -27.51
N PRO A 74 15.77 0.75 -28.79
CA PRO A 74 15.20 1.50 -29.89
C PRO A 74 13.67 1.31 -29.95
N ARG A 75 12.94 2.36 -30.34
CA ARG A 75 11.45 2.35 -30.38
C ARG A 75 10.88 1.17 -31.16
N ASP A 76 11.49 0.79 -32.28
CA ASP A 76 11.07 -0.36 -33.09
C ASP A 76 11.19 -1.69 -32.34
N LEU A 77 12.27 -1.88 -31.57
CA LEU A 77 12.49 -3.09 -30.80
C LEU A 77 11.55 -3.15 -29.60
N LEU A 78 11.34 -2.01 -28.92
CA LEU A 78 10.36 -1.89 -27.85
C LEU A 78 8.94 -2.20 -28.36
N GLY A 79 8.56 -1.68 -29.52
CA GLY A 79 7.25 -1.96 -30.13
C GLY A 79 7.02 -3.44 -30.49
N ARG A 80 8.09 -4.20 -30.76
CA ARG A 80 8.01 -5.65 -30.99
C ARG A 80 7.97 -6.46 -29.69
N LEU A 81 8.75 -6.07 -28.68
CA LEU A 81 8.86 -6.79 -27.41
C LEU A 81 7.68 -6.49 -26.48
N SER A 82 7.32 -5.21 -26.34
CA SER A 82 6.20 -4.73 -25.52
C SER A 82 5.39 -3.65 -26.28
N PRO A 83 4.50 -4.06 -27.20
CA PRO A 83 3.73 -3.12 -28.03
C PRO A 83 2.81 -2.20 -27.22
N ALA A 84 2.28 -2.68 -26.08
CA ALA A 84 1.46 -1.86 -25.20
C ALA A 84 2.30 -0.77 -24.51
N THR A 85 3.51 -1.09 -24.04
CA THR A 85 4.43 -0.11 -23.44
C THR A 85 4.80 0.96 -24.46
N ALA A 86 5.14 0.57 -25.70
CA ALA A 86 5.45 1.52 -26.76
C ALA A 86 4.28 2.49 -27.03
N ARG A 87 3.06 1.96 -27.24
CA ARG A 87 1.86 2.79 -27.45
C ARG A 87 1.56 3.71 -26.28
N LEU A 88 1.83 3.27 -25.06
CA LEU A 88 1.60 4.07 -23.87
C LEU A 88 2.58 5.26 -23.82
N TYR A 89 3.85 5.02 -24.14
CA TYR A 89 4.80 6.12 -24.30
C TYR A 89 4.41 7.08 -25.42
N ASP A 90 3.92 6.59 -26.56
CA ASP A 90 3.48 7.45 -27.67
C ASP A 90 2.31 8.36 -27.26
N ARG A 91 1.50 7.96 -26.28
CA ARG A 91 0.40 8.76 -25.73
C ARG A 91 0.86 9.74 -24.65
N LEU A 92 1.71 9.27 -23.73
CA LEU A 92 2.05 10.02 -22.51
C LEU A 92 3.28 10.92 -22.63
N LEU A 93 4.15 10.66 -23.61
CA LEU A 93 5.33 11.47 -23.88
C LEU A 93 5.10 12.37 -25.10
N PRO A 94 5.74 13.54 -25.14
CA PRO A 94 5.64 14.46 -26.27
C PRO A 94 6.39 13.93 -27.49
N GLY A 95 5.85 14.21 -28.69
CA GLY A 95 6.46 13.80 -29.96
C GLY A 95 7.73 14.60 -30.29
N GLN A 96 7.83 15.84 -29.80
CA GLN A 96 9.02 16.69 -29.84
C GLN A 96 9.35 17.15 -28.42
N GLY A 97 10.62 17.17 -28.05
CA GLY A 97 11.02 17.56 -26.69
C GLY A 97 10.70 19.03 -26.41
N GLU A 98 10.08 19.30 -25.27
CA GLU A 98 9.86 20.67 -24.80
C GLU A 98 11.14 21.40 -24.45
N VAL A 99 11.14 22.70 -24.70
CA VAL A 99 12.25 23.63 -24.51
C VAL A 99 11.88 24.67 -23.46
N LEU A 100 12.74 24.80 -22.43
CA LEU A 100 12.65 25.86 -21.44
C LEU A 100 13.28 27.15 -21.99
N PRO A 101 12.72 28.33 -21.68
CA PRO A 101 13.29 29.60 -22.13
C PRO A 101 14.71 29.87 -21.61
N ALA A 102 15.42 30.77 -22.30
CA ALA A 102 16.70 31.35 -21.86
C ALA A 102 17.88 30.39 -21.70
N GLY A 103 17.89 29.25 -22.39
CA GLY A 103 19.00 28.30 -22.38
C GLY A 103 19.10 27.50 -21.08
N GLU A 104 18.05 27.49 -20.25
CA GLU A 104 17.91 26.58 -19.11
C GLU A 104 17.70 25.15 -19.63
N GLY A 105 18.79 24.48 -20.03
CA GLY A 105 18.73 23.13 -20.56
C GLY A 105 18.16 22.11 -19.56
N ARG A 106 17.64 21.00 -20.11
CA ARG A 106 17.45 19.77 -19.34
C ARG A 106 18.81 19.37 -18.74
N THR A 107 18.83 18.88 -17.51
CA THR A 107 20.09 18.40 -16.93
C THR A 107 20.58 17.16 -17.68
N ASP A 108 21.87 17.10 -18.00
CA ASP A 108 22.53 15.98 -18.73
C ASP A 108 22.42 14.62 -18.02
N GLN A 109 21.82 14.57 -16.83
CA GLN A 109 21.79 13.39 -15.96
C GLN A 109 20.53 12.52 -16.12
N VAL A 110 19.55 12.94 -16.94
CA VAL A 110 18.28 12.20 -17.10
C VAL A 110 18.34 11.28 -18.33
N PRO A 111 18.07 9.97 -18.17
CA PRO A 111 18.00 9.04 -19.29
C PRO A 111 16.94 9.45 -20.32
N THR A 112 17.14 9.11 -21.59
CA THR A 112 16.14 9.35 -22.63
C THR A 112 14.82 8.67 -22.27
N PRO A 113 13.71 9.43 -22.16
CA PRO A 113 12.43 8.90 -21.71
C PRO A 113 11.85 7.88 -22.70
N GLY A 114 11.12 6.91 -22.15
CA GLY A 114 10.35 5.93 -22.90
C GLY A 114 11.13 4.91 -23.73
N THR A 115 12.40 4.66 -23.39
CA THR A 115 13.24 3.68 -24.10
C THR A 115 13.21 2.29 -23.45
N THR A 116 12.68 2.15 -22.24
CA THR A 116 12.72 0.91 -21.45
C THR A 116 11.42 0.12 -21.52
N ILE A 117 11.42 -1.15 -21.11
CA ILE A 117 10.15 -1.87 -20.87
C ILE A 117 9.52 -1.38 -19.57
N SER A 118 10.35 -1.09 -18.55
CA SER A 118 9.87 -0.52 -17.29
C SER A 118 9.30 0.88 -17.51
N LEU A 119 8.05 1.08 -17.11
CA LEU A 119 7.37 2.38 -17.12
C LEU A 119 7.91 3.33 -16.05
N TYR A 120 8.53 2.79 -14.99
CA TYR A 120 9.21 3.58 -13.96
C TYR A 120 10.55 2.94 -13.56
N PRO A 121 11.65 3.27 -14.28
CA PRO A 121 12.95 2.64 -14.07
C PRO A 121 13.54 2.78 -12.67
N HIS A 122 13.25 3.86 -11.94
CA HIS A 122 13.73 4.02 -10.55
C HIS A 122 13.07 3.02 -9.60
N GLY A 123 11.75 2.83 -9.70
CA GLY A 123 11.03 1.78 -8.95
C GLY A 123 11.59 0.38 -9.23
N THR A 124 11.84 0.05 -10.50
CA THR A 124 12.43 -1.24 -10.89
C THR A 124 13.83 -1.44 -10.35
N ARG A 125 14.66 -0.40 -10.27
CA ARG A 125 15.99 -0.48 -9.63
C ARG A 125 15.89 -0.75 -8.14
N GLY A 126 14.92 -0.15 -7.46
CA GLY A 126 14.63 -0.40 -6.03
C GLY A 126 14.31 -1.87 -5.77
N GLU A 127 13.36 -2.43 -6.52
CA GLU A 127 12.98 -3.85 -6.40
C GLU A 127 14.12 -4.80 -6.79
N LEU A 128 14.91 -4.46 -7.82
CA LEU A 128 16.09 -5.25 -8.18
C LEU A 128 17.14 -5.27 -7.07
N ALA A 129 17.34 -4.17 -6.34
CA ALA A 129 18.24 -4.15 -5.19
C ALA A 129 17.76 -5.09 -4.08
N ARG A 130 16.45 -5.14 -3.80
CA ARG A 130 15.85 -6.09 -2.85
C ARG A 130 16.05 -7.53 -3.29
N PHE A 131 15.74 -7.85 -4.55
CA PHE A 131 15.97 -9.19 -5.10
C PHE A 131 17.45 -9.58 -5.09
N LEU A 132 18.35 -8.64 -5.38
CA LEU A 132 19.78 -8.85 -5.30
C LEU A 132 20.24 -9.14 -3.87
N ALA A 133 19.78 -8.37 -2.87
CA ALA A 133 20.09 -8.60 -1.47
C ALA A 133 19.65 -10.00 -1.02
N ILE A 134 18.40 -10.38 -1.33
CA ILE A 134 17.83 -11.70 -1.02
C ILE A 134 18.62 -12.82 -1.72
N PHE A 135 18.94 -12.65 -3.01
CA PHE A 135 19.74 -13.61 -3.78
C PHE A 135 21.14 -13.79 -3.19
N LEU A 136 21.82 -12.70 -2.82
CA LEU A 136 23.15 -12.74 -2.25
C LEU A 136 23.17 -13.41 -0.87
N VAL A 137 22.17 -13.15 -0.02
CA VAL A 137 21.99 -13.88 1.23
C VAL A 137 21.75 -15.37 0.98
N PHE A 138 20.85 -15.72 0.05
CA PHE A 138 20.58 -17.11 -0.32
C PHE A 138 21.86 -17.84 -0.76
N VAL A 139 22.62 -17.24 -1.68
CA VAL A 139 23.86 -17.81 -2.21
C VAL A 139 24.91 -17.91 -1.11
N LEU A 140 25.06 -16.91 -0.25
CA LEU A 140 26.00 -16.94 0.87
C LEU A 140 25.68 -18.09 1.82
N VAL A 141 24.42 -18.20 2.27
CA VAL A 141 24.00 -19.28 3.19
C VAL A 141 24.27 -20.64 2.56
N ARG A 142 23.89 -20.81 1.29
CA ARG A 142 24.04 -22.06 0.56
C ARG A 142 25.50 -22.51 0.41
N ASN A 143 26.40 -21.56 0.15
CA ASN A 143 27.80 -21.84 -0.18
C ASN A 143 28.73 -21.83 1.03
N ALA A 144 28.46 -20.96 2.01
CA ALA A 144 29.37 -20.71 3.14
C ALA A 144 28.94 -21.38 4.45
N LEU A 145 27.66 -21.66 4.68
CA LEU A 145 27.18 -22.14 5.98
C LEU A 145 26.87 -23.64 5.98
N ASP A 146 26.96 -24.24 7.17
CA ASP A 146 26.64 -25.65 7.42
C ASP A 146 25.12 -25.86 7.40
N PRO A 147 24.56 -26.69 6.51
CA PRO A 147 23.12 -26.77 6.35
C PRO A 147 22.40 -27.45 7.52
N VAL A 148 23.01 -28.48 8.14
CA VAL A 148 22.35 -29.22 9.23
C VAL A 148 22.37 -28.43 10.53
N GLY A 149 23.54 -27.99 10.98
CA GLY A 149 23.72 -27.21 12.20
C GLY A 149 23.12 -25.81 12.06
N GLY A 150 23.27 -25.19 10.89
CA GLY A 150 22.73 -23.86 10.60
C GLY A 150 21.20 -23.84 10.62
N LEU A 151 20.52 -24.79 9.97
CA LEU A 151 19.07 -24.87 10.03
C LEU A 151 18.55 -25.11 11.45
N ARG A 152 19.27 -25.90 12.25
CA ARG A 152 18.92 -26.14 13.65
C ARG A 152 19.01 -24.86 14.49
N ARG A 153 20.10 -24.09 14.34
CA ARG A 153 20.30 -22.83 15.05
C ARG A 153 19.32 -21.75 14.58
N LEU A 154 19.07 -21.66 13.27
CA LEU A 154 18.01 -20.83 12.72
C LEU A 154 16.66 -21.18 13.34
N SER A 155 16.33 -22.47 13.42
CA SER A 155 15.05 -22.91 13.97
C SER A 155 14.88 -22.53 15.44
N LEU A 156 15.95 -22.62 16.22
CA LEU A 156 15.94 -22.18 17.62
C LEU A 156 15.75 -20.65 17.72
N VAL A 157 16.52 -19.87 16.96
CA VAL A 157 16.43 -18.40 16.97
C VAL A 157 15.07 -17.92 16.48
N ALA A 158 14.55 -18.49 15.39
CA ALA A 158 13.24 -18.17 14.85
C ALA A 158 12.11 -18.51 15.82
N LEU A 159 12.16 -19.69 16.47
CA LEU A 159 11.17 -20.08 17.48
C LEU A 159 11.15 -19.11 18.66
N LEU A 160 12.33 -18.79 19.22
CA LEU A 160 12.43 -17.85 20.33
C LEU A 160 11.98 -16.44 19.94
N ASN A 161 12.45 -15.94 18.79
CA ASN A 161 12.08 -14.60 18.31
C ASN A 161 10.58 -14.52 17.99
N GLY A 162 10.03 -15.52 17.32
CA GLY A 162 8.61 -15.61 17.03
C GLY A 162 7.76 -15.65 18.30
N MET A 163 8.17 -16.41 19.32
CA MET A 163 7.50 -16.43 20.63
C MET A 163 7.50 -15.04 21.27
N LEU A 164 8.63 -14.32 21.25
CA LEU A 164 8.72 -12.95 21.77
C LEU A 164 7.83 -11.98 20.98
N LEU A 165 7.80 -12.08 19.65
CA LEU A 165 6.93 -11.28 18.79
C LEU A 165 5.45 -11.55 19.05
N ALA A 166 5.07 -12.81 19.23
CA ALA A 166 3.70 -13.21 19.56
C ALA A 166 3.29 -12.69 20.94
N LEU A 167 4.14 -12.82 21.96
CA LEU A 167 3.89 -12.25 23.29
C LEU A 167 3.77 -10.73 23.23
N PHE A 168 4.67 -10.07 22.50
CA PHE A 168 4.62 -8.63 22.30
C PHE A 168 3.30 -8.20 21.62
N GLY A 169 2.89 -8.89 20.56
CA GLY A 169 1.63 -8.64 19.86
C GLY A 169 0.42 -8.84 20.76
N LEU A 170 0.40 -9.90 21.57
CA LEU A 170 -0.66 -10.16 22.55
C LEU A 170 -0.71 -9.05 23.63
N ILE A 171 0.43 -8.67 24.19
CA ILE A 171 0.49 -7.59 25.19
C ILE A 171 0.00 -6.27 24.56
N GLN A 172 0.47 -5.93 23.36
CA GLN A 172 0.03 -4.74 22.64
C GLN A 172 -1.49 -4.76 22.39
N PHE A 173 -2.03 -5.89 21.93
CA PHE A 173 -3.47 -6.04 21.67
C PHE A 173 -4.34 -5.75 22.90
N PHE A 174 -3.92 -6.18 24.09
CA PHE A 174 -4.68 -5.96 25.32
C PHE A 174 -4.42 -4.63 26.03
N THR A 175 -3.34 -3.91 25.68
CA THR A 175 -2.91 -2.73 26.45
C THR A 175 -2.86 -1.44 25.66
N SER A 176 -2.85 -1.50 24.33
CA SER A 176 -2.73 -0.32 23.46
C SER A 176 -4.08 0.10 22.88
N SER A 177 -4.20 1.38 22.53
CA SER A 177 -5.35 1.87 21.77
C SER A 177 -5.36 1.23 20.37
N PRO A 178 -6.53 0.87 19.82
CA PRO A 178 -6.64 0.35 18.46
C PRO A 178 -5.89 1.24 17.46
N GLY A 179 -5.12 0.63 16.55
CA GLY A 179 -4.36 1.35 15.52
C GLY A 179 -2.99 1.88 15.96
N THR A 180 -2.48 1.51 17.15
CA THR A 180 -1.14 1.93 17.59
C THR A 180 -0.11 0.80 17.59
N ILE A 181 1.12 1.13 17.20
CA ILE A 181 2.31 0.29 17.32
C ILE A 181 3.23 0.91 18.37
N PHE A 182 3.86 0.08 19.20
CA PHE A 182 4.72 0.56 20.30
C PHE A 182 4.02 1.58 21.22
N TRP A 183 2.69 1.48 21.39
CA TRP A 183 1.84 2.36 22.20
C TRP A 183 1.79 3.84 21.79
N ASN A 184 2.56 4.27 20.78
CA ASN A 184 2.68 5.70 20.43
C ASN A 184 2.73 5.99 18.93
N VAL A 185 3.00 4.99 18.08
CA VAL A 185 3.02 5.16 16.62
C VAL A 185 1.64 4.85 16.07
N GLN A 186 0.91 5.88 15.64
CA GLN A 186 -0.39 5.74 14.98
C GLN A 186 -0.23 5.16 13.58
N VAL A 187 -1.06 4.18 13.23
CA VAL A 187 -1.08 3.52 11.93
C VAL A 187 -2.52 3.39 11.45
N GLN A 188 -2.74 3.67 10.16
CA GLN A 188 -4.07 3.71 9.57
C GLN A 188 -4.70 2.32 9.36
N SER A 189 -3.89 1.26 9.30
CA SER A 189 -4.30 -0.13 9.07
C SER A 189 -4.31 -0.98 10.36
N GLY A 190 -5.04 -2.10 10.35
CA GLY A 190 -5.03 -3.09 11.43
C GLY A 190 -3.63 -3.66 11.66
N SER A 191 -2.90 -3.11 12.64
CA SER A 191 -1.56 -3.53 13.03
C SER A 191 -1.62 -4.63 14.10
N PHE A 192 -0.56 -5.44 14.19
CA PHE A 192 -0.38 -6.41 15.27
C PHE A 192 1.10 -6.57 15.57
N GLY A 193 1.47 -6.46 16.86
CA GLY A 193 2.86 -6.43 17.28
C GLY A 193 3.66 -5.31 16.60
N PRO A 194 4.95 -5.51 16.28
CA PRO A 194 5.77 -4.46 15.68
C PRO A 194 5.50 -4.24 14.19
N PHE A 195 4.56 -4.96 13.55
CA PHE A 195 4.30 -4.83 12.11
C PHE A 195 3.17 -3.84 11.81
N VAL A 196 3.38 -3.03 10.77
CA VAL A 196 2.39 -2.10 10.21
C VAL A 196 1.11 -2.84 9.76
N ASN A 197 1.29 -3.98 9.12
CA ASN A 197 0.22 -4.87 8.68
C ASN A 197 0.23 -6.16 9.52
N ARG A 198 -0.91 -6.50 10.14
CA ARG A 198 -1.12 -7.75 10.88
C ARG A 198 -0.86 -9.02 10.05
N ASP A 199 -1.17 -9.00 8.76
CA ASP A 199 -0.98 -10.15 7.87
C ASP A 199 0.51 -10.45 7.64
N HIS A 200 1.36 -9.42 7.64
CA HIS A 200 2.81 -9.59 7.48
C HIS A 200 3.45 -10.22 8.74
N LEU A 201 2.94 -9.90 9.94
CA LEU A 201 3.36 -10.61 11.15
C LEU A 201 2.92 -12.08 11.08
N ALA A 202 1.71 -12.36 10.60
CA ALA A 202 1.22 -13.74 10.42
C ALA A 202 2.11 -14.56 9.46
N PHE A 203 2.61 -13.97 8.37
CA PHE A 203 3.66 -14.59 7.52
C PHE A 203 4.89 -14.99 8.33
N TYR A 204 5.40 -14.06 9.13
CA TYR A 204 6.61 -14.27 9.92
C TYR A 204 6.41 -15.35 11.01
N LEU A 205 5.29 -15.31 11.72
CA LEU A 205 4.95 -16.31 12.74
C LEU A 205 4.79 -17.70 12.15
N ASN A 206 4.20 -17.83 10.96
CA ASN A 206 4.05 -19.12 10.27
C ASN A 206 5.40 -19.74 9.85
N LEU A 207 6.35 -18.92 9.40
CA LEU A 207 7.73 -19.37 9.17
C LEU A 207 8.39 -19.87 10.47
N CYS A 208 8.22 -19.12 11.57
CA CYS A 208 8.71 -19.52 12.90
C CYS A 208 8.04 -20.81 13.40
N LEU A 209 6.74 -20.98 13.18
CA LEU A 209 5.98 -22.19 13.49
C LEU A 209 6.53 -23.40 12.72
N GLY A 210 6.74 -23.27 11.41
CA GLY A 210 7.32 -24.35 10.60
C GLY A 210 8.71 -24.78 11.08
N LEU A 211 9.58 -23.81 11.34
CA LEU A 211 10.90 -24.08 11.90
C LEU A 211 10.83 -24.70 13.31
N GLY A 212 9.92 -24.24 14.15
CA GLY A 212 9.66 -24.78 15.49
C GLY A 212 9.14 -26.22 15.47
N VAL A 213 8.18 -26.53 14.60
CA VAL A 213 7.69 -27.90 14.35
C VAL A 213 8.85 -28.78 13.84
N GLY A 214 9.67 -28.26 12.94
CA GLY A 214 10.87 -28.96 12.47
C GLY A 214 11.84 -29.28 13.61
N LEU A 215 12.09 -28.33 14.52
CA LEU A 215 12.95 -28.51 15.70
C LEU A 215 12.38 -29.56 16.66
N LEU A 216 11.07 -29.53 16.90
CA LEU A 216 10.36 -30.53 17.71
C LEU A 216 10.55 -31.94 17.15
N LEU A 217 10.26 -32.13 15.86
CA LEU A 217 10.46 -33.40 15.17
C LEU A 217 11.93 -33.85 15.17
N ALA A 218 12.85 -32.91 15.07
CA ALA A 218 14.29 -33.17 15.09
C ALA A 218 14.80 -33.65 16.46
N VAL A 219 14.18 -33.19 17.56
CA VAL A 219 14.46 -33.66 18.93
C VAL A 219 13.90 -35.06 19.13
N VAL A 220 12.65 -35.30 18.71
CA VAL A 220 11.97 -36.60 18.84
C VAL A 220 12.69 -37.69 18.04
N ALA A 221 13.07 -37.41 16.79
CA ALA A 221 13.76 -38.38 15.93
C ALA A 221 15.14 -38.82 16.45
N ARG A 222 15.81 -37.97 17.25
CA ARG A 222 17.13 -38.30 17.82
C ARG A 222 17.03 -39.40 18.89
N LYS A 223 15.99 -39.35 19.73
CA LYS A 223 15.78 -40.30 20.84
C LYS A 223 15.51 -41.72 20.33
N GLY A 224 14.63 -41.88 19.33
CA GLY A 224 14.35 -43.19 18.74
C GLY A 224 15.57 -43.88 18.09
N HIS A 225 16.55 -43.10 17.63
CA HIS A 225 17.81 -43.64 17.11
C HIS A 225 18.83 -43.99 18.21
N GLU A 226 18.86 -43.24 19.32
CA GLU A 226 19.72 -43.53 20.49
C GLU A 226 19.22 -44.78 21.25
N GLU A 227 17.90 -44.94 21.42
CA GLU A 227 17.28 -46.11 22.07
C GLU A 227 17.39 -47.39 21.22
N GLY A 228 17.22 -47.29 19.90
CA GLY A 228 17.37 -48.43 18.98
C GLY A 228 18.80 -48.99 18.87
N HIS A 229 19.83 -48.20 19.21
CA HIS A 229 21.21 -48.68 19.28
C HIS A 229 21.60 -49.24 20.65
N ALA A 230 20.95 -48.82 21.73
CA ALA A 230 21.22 -49.33 23.08
C ALA A 230 20.68 -50.75 23.32
N GLN A 231 19.79 -51.26 22.46
CA GLN A 231 19.11 -52.55 22.65
C GLN A 231 19.45 -53.64 21.62
N ALA A 232 20.41 -53.45 20.71
CA ALA A 232 20.76 -54.48 19.72
C ALA A 232 21.91 -55.40 20.20
N PRO A 233 21.67 -56.70 20.51
CA PRO A 233 22.76 -57.63 20.79
C PRO A 233 23.53 -57.90 19.50
N ARG A 234 24.86 -57.84 19.57
CA ARG A 234 25.74 -58.28 18.47
C ARG A 234 25.58 -59.78 18.28
N GLY A 235 24.75 -60.23 17.33
CA GLY A 235 24.82 -61.61 16.86
C GLY A 235 23.58 -62.31 16.32
N SER A 236 22.39 -61.70 16.24
CA SER A 236 21.23 -62.41 15.66
C SER A 236 20.58 -61.64 14.51
N ARG A 237 20.67 -62.24 13.33
CA ARG A 237 19.96 -61.84 12.11
C ARG A 237 18.64 -62.62 12.07
N ARG A 238 17.68 -62.28 12.94
CA ARG A 238 16.31 -62.83 12.90
C ARG A 238 15.32 -61.81 13.43
N GLN A 239 14.34 -61.47 12.57
CA GLN A 239 13.08 -60.76 12.81
C GLN A 239 12.99 -60.02 14.16
N ALA A 240 13.41 -58.75 14.17
CA ALA A 240 12.95 -57.82 15.19
C ALA A 240 11.46 -57.58 14.96
N SER A 241 10.63 -58.31 15.70
CA SER A 241 9.27 -57.90 16.00
C SER A 241 9.37 -56.53 16.65
N TRP A 242 8.89 -55.50 15.96
CA TRP A 242 8.76 -54.16 16.51
C TRP A 242 7.66 -54.21 17.56
N SER A 243 7.99 -54.63 18.80
CA SER A 243 7.14 -54.29 19.93
C SER A 243 7.19 -52.77 20.03
N THR A 244 6.11 -52.13 19.61
CA THR A 244 5.81 -50.73 19.89
C THR A 244 5.92 -50.53 21.39
N SER A 245 7.08 -50.07 21.88
CA SER A 245 7.11 -49.39 23.16
C SER A 245 6.20 -48.19 22.97
N GLU A 246 4.99 -48.30 23.50
CA GLU A 246 4.10 -47.18 23.71
C GLU A 246 4.83 -46.22 24.65
N THR A 247 5.69 -45.36 24.11
CA THR A 247 6.13 -44.17 24.82
C THR A 247 4.86 -43.33 24.94
N GLY A 248 4.17 -43.46 26.07
CA GLY A 248 2.92 -42.78 26.31
C GLY A 248 3.11 -41.27 26.18
N LEU A 249 2.03 -40.56 25.86
CA LEU A 249 2.01 -39.09 25.79
C LEU A 249 2.61 -38.43 27.04
N LEU A 250 2.54 -39.12 28.19
CA LEU A 250 3.15 -38.75 29.47
C LEU A 250 4.70 -38.75 29.45
N ASP A 251 5.36 -39.75 28.86
CA ASP A 251 6.84 -39.79 28.72
C ASP A 251 7.37 -38.70 27.77
N TRP A 252 6.50 -38.24 26.87
CA TRP A 252 6.77 -37.14 25.96
C TRP A 252 6.69 -35.79 26.67
N LEU A 253 5.66 -35.60 27.50
CA LEU A 253 5.48 -34.41 28.34
C LEU A 253 6.52 -34.31 29.45
N GLN A 254 7.16 -35.39 29.88
CA GLN A 254 8.22 -35.32 30.88
C GLN A 254 9.56 -34.76 30.37
N GLN A 255 9.71 -34.54 29.06
CA GLN A 255 10.95 -34.01 28.49
C GLN A 255 10.95 -32.47 28.50
N PRO A 256 11.85 -31.80 29.26
CA PRO A 256 11.84 -30.34 29.37
C PRO A 256 11.98 -29.64 28.00
N LYS A 257 12.84 -30.16 27.12
CA LYS A 257 13.05 -29.58 25.78
C LYS A 257 11.80 -29.63 24.92
N VAL A 258 11.04 -30.72 25.01
CA VAL A 258 9.79 -30.90 24.26
C VAL A 258 8.73 -29.95 24.81
N LEU A 259 8.59 -29.86 26.14
CA LEU A 259 7.65 -28.91 26.78
C LEU A 259 7.92 -27.46 26.38
N TRP A 260 9.16 -26.99 26.46
CA TRP A 260 9.50 -25.61 26.10
C TRP A 260 9.24 -25.29 24.63
N ILE A 261 9.55 -26.23 23.73
CA ILE A 261 9.26 -26.06 22.29
C ILE A 261 7.74 -26.03 22.07
N SER A 262 6.99 -26.96 22.67
CA SER A 262 5.53 -27.01 22.56
C SER A 262 4.86 -25.77 23.13
N LEU A 263 5.32 -25.25 24.27
CA LEU A 263 4.83 -24.01 24.85
C LEU A 263 5.05 -22.82 23.91
N ALA A 264 6.25 -22.71 23.33
CA ALA A 264 6.54 -21.66 22.35
C ALA A 264 5.64 -21.78 21.11
N LEU A 265 5.36 -22.99 20.62
CA LEU A 265 4.44 -23.23 19.51
C LEU A 265 3.00 -22.82 19.86
N VAL A 266 2.52 -23.11 21.08
CA VAL A 266 1.19 -22.68 21.55
C VAL A 266 1.09 -21.16 21.57
N ILE A 267 2.11 -20.48 22.10
CA ILE A 267 2.16 -19.01 22.12
C ILE A 267 2.14 -18.43 20.71
N LEU A 268 2.88 -19.04 19.77
CA LEU A 268 2.87 -18.63 18.36
C LEU A 268 1.48 -18.78 17.71
N VAL A 269 0.80 -19.91 17.94
CA VAL A 269 -0.57 -20.14 17.44
C VAL A 269 -1.55 -19.15 18.07
N ALA A 270 -1.41 -18.85 19.37
CA ALA A 270 -2.20 -17.82 20.03
C ALA A 270 -1.96 -16.43 19.41
N GLY A 271 -0.70 -16.05 19.18
CA GLY A 271 -0.36 -14.81 18.48
C GLY A 271 -0.98 -14.73 17.08
N LEU A 272 -0.98 -15.84 16.33
CA LEU A 272 -1.65 -15.92 15.03
C LEU A 272 -3.18 -15.75 15.16
N ALA A 273 -3.81 -16.37 16.16
CA ALA A 273 -5.24 -16.22 16.45
C ALA A 273 -5.62 -14.77 16.69
N PHE A 274 -4.90 -14.09 17.58
CA PHE A 274 -5.17 -12.70 17.94
C PHE A 274 -4.75 -11.70 16.85
N SER A 275 -3.92 -12.10 15.88
CA SER A 275 -3.64 -11.28 14.69
C SER A 275 -4.86 -11.10 13.79
N LEU A 276 -5.86 -11.98 13.89
CA LEU A 276 -7.06 -12.01 13.04
C LEU A 276 -6.76 -12.17 11.53
N SER A 277 -5.57 -12.65 11.16
CA SER A 277 -5.17 -12.89 9.77
C SER A 277 -5.79 -14.18 9.22
N ARG A 278 -6.87 -14.06 8.44
CA ARG A 278 -7.53 -15.21 7.80
C ARG A 278 -6.60 -15.93 6.82
N GLY A 279 -5.82 -15.17 6.03
CA GLY A 279 -4.79 -15.70 5.14
C GLY A 279 -3.69 -16.46 5.89
N GLY A 280 -3.28 -15.94 7.06
CA GLY A 280 -2.33 -16.60 7.96
C GLY A 280 -2.81 -17.97 8.45
N PHE A 281 -4.09 -18.12 8.80
CA PHE A 281 -4.66 -19.40 9.20
C PHE A 281 -4.81 -20.40 8.06
N LEU A 282 -5.23 -19.94 6.88
CA LEU A 282 -5.28 -20.78 5.69
C LEU A 282 -3.89 -21.34 5.36
N ALA A 283 -2.87 -20.47 5.45
CA ALA A 283 -1.47 -20.84 5.25
C ALA A 283 -0.97 -21.84 6.31
N LEU A 284 -1.29 -21.62 7.59
CA LEU A 284 -1.00 -22.55 8.68
C LEU A 284 -1.57 -23.94 8.40
N PHE A 285 -2.86 -23.98 8.03
CA PHE A 285 -3.57 -25.22 7.72
C PHE A 285 -2.92 -25.96 6.55
N ALA A 286 -2.59 -25.26 5.46
CA ALA A 286 -1.91 -25.86 4.31
C ALA A 286 -0.52 -26.43 4.70
N GLY A 287 0.24 -25.71 5.52
CA GLY A 287 1.50 -26.21 6.08
C GLY A 287 1.34 -27.49 6.90
N LEU A 288 0.31 -27.54 7.77
CA LEU A 288 -0.03 -28.73 8.56
C LEU A 288 -0.39 -29.91 7.66
N VAL A 289 -1.21 -29.71 6.64
CA VAL A 289 -1.61 -30.77 5.68
C VAL A 289 -0.38 -31.34 4.97
N VAL A 290 0.54 -30.51 4.49
CA VAL A 290 1.79 -30.98 3.86
C VAL A 290 2.63 -31.77 4.85
N CYS A 291 2.83 -31.25 6.06
CA CYS A 291 3.62 -31.92 7.10
C CYS A 291 3.02 -33.28 7.48
N LEU A 292 1.72 -33.33 7.76
CA LEU A 292 0.99 -34.55 8.14
C LEU A 292 0.94 -35.57 7.00
N THR A 293 0.73 -35.15 5.75
CA THR A 293 0.68 -36.06 4.60
C THR A 293 2.04 -36.72 4.35
N LEU A 294 3.12 -35.96 4.45
CA LEU A 294 4.47 -36.50 4.27
C LEU A 294 4.88 -37.41 5.44
N HIS A 295 4.43 -37.09 6.67
CA HIS A 295 4.69 -37.90 7.86
C HIS A 295 3.83 -39.19 7.91
N SER A 296 2.55 -39.14 7.54
CA SER A 296 1.60 -40.25 7.63
C SER A 296 1.88 -41.36 6.62
N ARG A 297 2.51 -41.04 5.48
CA ARG A 297 3.05 -42.03 4.51
C ARG A 297 4.12 -42.95 5.10
N ARG A 298 4.52 -42.71 6.34
CA ARG A 298 5.57 -43.43 7.06
C ARG A 298 5.07 -44.36 8.17
N SER A 299 3.85 -44.12 8.69
CA SER A 299 3.38 -44.73 9.93
C SER A 299 2.32 -45.82 9.67
N THR A 300 2.02 -46.62 10.71
CA THR A 300 1.02 -47.69 10.66
C THR A 300 -0.37 -47.14 10.34
N GLN A 301 -1.31 -48.01 9.94
CA GLN A 301 -2.68 -47.65 9.57
C GLN A 301 -3.39 -46.75 10.60
N PHE A 302 -3.04 -46.87 11.89
CA PHE A 302 -3.57 -46.07 13.00
C PHE A 302 -3.24 -44.57 12.89
N TRP A 303 -1.97 -44.20 12.66
CA TRP A 303 -1.55 -42.81 12.51
C TRP A 303 -2.09 -42.15 11.23
N ARG A 304 -2.47 -42.93 10.23
CA ARG A 304 -3.13 -42.42 9.00
C ARG A 304 -4.58 -42.00 9.26
N LEU A 305 -5.28 -42.66 10.19
CA LEU A 305 -6.63 -42.29 10.61
C LEU A 305 -6.62 -41.07 11.53
N GLU A 306 -5.77 -41.05 12.56
CA GLU A 306 -5.64 -39.92 13.50
C GLU A 306 -5.21 -38.63 12.80
N SER A 307 -4.22 -38.69 11.90
CA SER A 307 -3.83 -37.50 11.10
C SER A 307 -4.95 -37.05 10.16
N GLY A 308 -5.74 -37.98 9.60
CA GLY A 308 -6.93 -37.66 8.82
C GLY A 308 -8.01 -36.96 9.65
N LEU A 309 -8.30 -37.47 10.84
CA LEU A 309 -9.25 -36.88 11.79
C LEU A 309 -8.80 -35.50 12.28
N LEU A 310 -7.51 -35.32 12.57
CA LEU A 310 -6.94 -34.02 12.93
C LEU A 310 -7.07 -33.01 11.79
N ILE A 311 -6.79 -33.41 10.55
CA ILE A 311 -6.99 -32.53 9.37
C ILE A 311 -8.47 -32.14 9.26
N VAL A 312 -9.40 -33.08 9.42
CA VAL A 312 -10.85 -32.79 9.40
C VAL A 312 -11.22 -31.84 10.54
N ALA A 313 -10.76 -32.08 11.76
CA ALA A 313 -11.02 -31.22 12.92
C ALA A 313 -10.46 -29.80 12.73
N LEU A 314 -9.24 -29.67 12.20
CA LEU A 314 -8.64 -28.38 11.86
C LEU A 314 -9.40 -27.68 10.73
N THR A 315 -9.91 -28.43 9.75
CA THR A 315 -10.75 -27.89 8.66
C THR A 315 -12.06 -27.33 9.23
N LEU A 316 -12.74 -28.10 10.08
CA LEU A 316 -13.96 -27.68 10.75
C LEU A 316 -13.71 -26.49 11.68
N GLY A 317 -12.59 -26.48 12.41
CA GLY A 317 -12.17 -25.38 13.25
C GLY A 317 -11.85 -24.10 12.46
N LEU A 318 -11.20 -24.23 11.28
CA LEU A 318 -10.96 -23.11 10.37
C LEU A 318 -12.26 -22.56 9.81
N VAL A 319 -13.19 -23.43 9.40
CA VAL A 319 -14.53 -23.03 8.91
C VAL A 319 -15.32 -22.33 10.03
N ALA A 320 -15.27 -22.85 11.26
CA ALA A 320 -15.91 -22.22 12.42
C ALA A 320 -15.26 -20.86 12.76
N TRP A 321 -13.92 -20.75 12.70
CA TRP A 321 -13.18 -19.52 12.97
C TRP A 321 -13.38 -18.45 11.90
N LEU A 322 -13.48 -18.84 10.63
CA LEU A 322 -13.80 -17.93 9.53
C LEU A 322 -15.18 -17.28 9.69
N GLY A 323 -16.03 -17.83 10.57
CA GLY A 323 -17.25 -17.22 11.07
C GLY A 323 -18.34 -17.15 10.00
N LEU A 324 -19.33 -18.04 10.09
CA LEU A 324 -20.58 -17.87 9.33
C LEU A 324 -21.24 -16.52 9.64
N ASP A 325 -21.12 -16.05 10.89
CA ASP A 325 -21.64 -14.76 11.36
C ASP A 325 -20.97 -13.55 10.68
N GLN A 326 -19.70 -13.65 10.26
CA GLN A 326 -19.04 -12.59 9.49
C GLN A 326 -19.36 -12.66 8.01
N VAL A 327 -19.74 -13.84 7.47
CA VAL A 327 -20.29 -13.94 6.12
C VAL A 327 -21.68 -13.32 6.08
N GLU A 328 -22.48 -13.51 7.13
CA GLU A 328 -23.80 -12.89 7.29
C GLU A 328 -23.70 -11.37 7.51
N ALA A 329 -22.79 -10.90 8.39
CA ALA A 329 -22.50 -9.48 8.55
C ALA A 329 -21.86 -8.84 7.30
N ARG A 330 -21.10 -9.60 6.50
CA ARG A 330 -20.53 -9.12 5.22
C ARG A 330 -21.58 -9.08 4.11
N LEU A 331 -22.52 -10.02 4.08
CA LEU A 331 -23.70 -9.96 3.20
C LEU A 331 -24.63 -8.80 3.59
N GLY A 332 -24.76 -8.50 4.89
CA GLY A 332 -25.48 -7.31 5.38
C GLY A 332 -24.78 -5.99 5.05
N THR A 333 -23.46 -5.91 5.20
CA THR A 333 -22.67 -4.69 4.89
C THR A 333 -22.46 -4.44 3.40
N LEU A 334 -22.51 -5.49 2.56
CA LEU A 334 -22.64 -5.36 1.10
C LEU A 334 -23.96 -4.67 0.70
N TRP A 335 -24.96 -4.70 1.57
CA TRP A 335 -26.27 -4.07 1.36
C TRP A 335 -26.37 -2.66 1.97
N THR A 336 -25.54 -2.31 2.97
CA THR A 336 -25.58 -1.01 3.68
C THR A 336 -24.49 -0.01 3.28
N GLY A 337 -23.67 -0.31 2.25
CA GLY A 337 -22.76 0.69 1.64
C GLY A 337 -21.55 1.13 2.49
N GLU A 338 -21.38 0.62 3.71
CA GLU A 338 -20.31 1.04 4.65
C GLU A 338 -18.99 0.24 4.52
N ALA A 339 -18.89 -0.70 3.57
CA ALA A 339 -17.66 -1.45 3.31
C ALA A 339 -16.62 -0.61 2.52
N LEU A 340 -16.27 0.57 3.03
CA LEU A 340 -15.29 1.53 2.47
C LEU A 340 -13.83 1.03 2.55
N HIS A 341 -13.55 -0.27 2.46
CA HIS A 341 -12.18 -0.79 2.46
C HIS A 341 -11.83 -1.87 1.45
N GLU A 342 -12.68 -2.80 1.05
CA GLU A 342 -12.16 -3.95 0.27
C GLU A 342 -13.23 -4.65 -0.57
N ASP A 343 -13.30 -4.32 -1.86
CA ASP A 343 -13.57 -5.36 -2.85
C ASP A 343 -12.27 -5.72 -3.58
N ARG A 344 -11.51 -6.65 -2.99
CA ARG A 344 -10.32 -7.25 -3.62
C ARG A 344 -10.64 -7.82 -5.00
N LEU A 345 -11.90 -8.19 -5.28
CA LEU A 345 -12.31 -8.65 -6.60
C LEU A 345 -12.20 -7.55 -7.65
N ALA A 346 -12.64 -6.32 -7.32
CA ALA A 346 -12.49 -5.17 -8.20
C ALA A 346 -11.00 -4.87 -8.45
N LEU A 347 -10.16 -4.93 -7.41
CA LEU A 347 -8.70 -4.80 -7.57
C LEU A 347 -8.13 -5.89 -8.49
N TYR A 348 -8.55 -7.15 -8.32
CA TYR A 348 -8.09 -8.27 -9.14
C TYR A 348 -8.56 -8.16 -10.60
N GLU A 349 -9.76 -7.63 -10.84
CA GLU A 349 -10.26 -7.35 -12.19
C GLU A 349 -9.40 -6.29 -12.88
N ARG A 350 -9.07 -5.19 -12.19
CA ARG A 350 -8.15 -4.15 -12.67
C ARG A 350 -6.77 -4.74 -13.01
N CYS A 351 -6.22 -5.54 -12.09
CA CYS A 351 -4.96 -6.25 -12.33
C CYS A 351 -5.04 -7.15 -13.57
N TRP A 352 -6.15 -7.86 -13.77
CA TRP A 352 -6.33 -8.73 -14.93
C TRP A 352 -6.41 -7.95 -16.24
N THR A 353 -7.01 -6.76 -16.24
CA THR A 353 -6.98 -5.83 -17.37
C THR A 353 -5.54 -5.40 -17.68
N ALA A 354 -4.75 -5.03 -16.68
CA ALA A 354 -3.33 -4.73 -16.84
C ALA A 354 -2.53 -5.93 -17.39
N VAL A 355 -2.77 -7.15 -16.88
CA VAL A 355 -2.10 -8.37 -17.35
C VAL A 355 -2.41 -8.66 -18.82
N LYS A 356 -3.65 -8.43 -19.28
CA LYS A 356 -4.01 -8.57 -20.70
C LYS A 356 -3.29 -7.54 -21.58
N ALA A 357 -3.04 -6.34 -21.06
CA ALA A 357 -2.29 -5.30 -21.77
C ALA A 357 -0.79 -5.62 -21.86
N PHE A 358 -0.18 -6.20 -20.81
CA PHE A 358 1.27 -6.45 -20.70
C PHE A 358 1.63 -7.93 -20.42
N PRO A 359 1.22 -8.90 -21.27
CA PRO A 359 1.17 -10.31 -20.89
C PRO A 359 2.53 -11.01 -20.71
N LEU A 360 3.56 -10.63 -21.47
CA LEU A 360 4.83 -11.36 -21.49
C LEU A 360 5.86 -10.81 -20.51
N TRP A 361 6.13 -9.51 -20.58
CA TRP A 361 7.21 -8.83 -19.86
C TRP A 361 6.72 -7.93 -18.73
N GLY A 362 5.40 -7.72 -18.60
CA GLY A 362 4.84 -6.79 -17.63
C GLY A 362 5.24 -5.34 -17.86
N THR A 363 5.07 -4.52 -16.84
CA THR A 363 5.31 -3.06 -16.87
C THR A 363 6.60 -2.61 -16.19
N GLY A 364 7.37 -3.52 -15.59
CA GLY A 364 8.54 -3.22 -14.75
C GLY A 364 8.30 -3.58 -13.28
N TYR A 365 9.33 -4.00 -12.55
CA TYR A 365 9.20 -4.23 -11.10
C TYR A 365 8.96 -2.91 -10.36
N GLY A 366 8.15 -2.93 -9.29
CA GLY A 366 7.80 -1.75 -8.52
C GLY A 366 6.90 -0.75 -9.27
N THR A 367 6.30 -1.14 -10.39
CA THR A 367 5.43 -0.26 -11.18
C THR A 367 3.95 -0.45 -10.89
N PHE A 368 3.59 -1.47 -10.11
CA PHE A 368 2.21 -1.80 -9.75
C PHE A 368 1.38 -0.58 -9.31
N PRO A 369 1.84 0.28 -8.37
CA PRO A 369 1.02 1.39 -7.87
C PRO A 369 0.60 2.39 -8.94
N TYR A 370 1.44 2.61 -9.96
CA TYR A 370 1.19 3.59 -11.01
C TYR A 370 0.35 3.00 -12.15
N VAL A 371 0.53 1.71 -12.43
CA VAL A 371 -0.19 1.02 -13.50
C VAL A 371 -1.62 0.68 -13.07
N GLU A 372 -1.81 0.33 -11.80
CA GLU A 372 -3.13 0.02 -11.25
C GLU A 372 -4.07 1.24 -11.30
N GLN A 373 -3.54 2.45 -11.03
CA GLN A 373 -4.27 3.72 -11.09
C GLN A 373 -4.92 3.99 -12.45
N MET A 374 -4.26 3.61 -13.55
CA MET A 374 -4.79 3.77 -14.91
C MET A 374 -6.11 3.02 -15.16
N TYR A 375 -6.42 2.02 -14.35
CA TYR A 375 -7.61 1.18 -14.51
C TYR A 375 -8.68 1.46 -13.44
N HIS A 376 -8.54 2.54 -12.67
CA HIS A 376 -9.61 3.01 -11.78
C HIS A 376 -10.70 3.74 -12.57
N GLU A 377 -11.84 3.09 -12.77
CA GLU A 377 -13.00 3.71 -13.45
C GLU A 377 -14.22 3.94 -12.54
N SER A 378 -14.25 3.28 -11.37
CA SER A 378 -15.42 3.24 -10.48
C SER A 378 -15.43 4.35 -9.42
N PRO A 379 -16.56 5.09 -9.26
CA PRO A 379 -16.77 6.07 -8.20
C PRO A 379 -16.59 5.54 -6.78
N ILE A 380 -16.81 4.24 -6.57
CA ILE A 380 -16.84 3.62 -5.23
C ILE A 380 -15.44 3.62 -4.59
N ASN A 381 -14.37 3.75 -5.40
CA ASN A 381 -12.98 3.71 -4.95
C ASN A 381 -12.15 4.95 -5.37
N ALA A 382 -12.83 6.06 -5.68
CA ALA A 382 -12.18 7.28 -6.16
C ALA A 382 -11.16 7.83 -5.15
N GLY A 383 -9.89 7.96 -5.56
CA GLY A 383 -8.80 8.49 -4.72
C GLY A 383 -8.08 7.47 -3.83
N LEU A 384 -8.47 6.17 -3.84
CA LEU A 384 -7.74 5.12 -3.13
C LEU A 384 -6.62 4.55 -4.01
N SER A 385 -5.36 4.69 -3.58
CA SER A 385 -4.20 4.11 -4.27
C SER A 385 -3.72 2.85 -3.54
N TYR A 386 -3.66 1.71 -4.25
CA TYR A 386 -3.08 0.48 -3.71
C TYR A 386 -1.59 0.40 -4.04
N HIS A 387 -0.75 0.20 -3.02
CA HIS A 387 0.68 0.00 -3.23
C HIS A 387 1.03 -1.43 -3.71
N HIS A 388 0.16 -2.40 -3.45
CA HIS A 388 0.37 -3.82 -3.80
C HIS A 388 -0.96 -4.49 -4.17
N ALA A 389 -0.87 -5.59 -4.93
CA ALA A 389 -2.05 -6.32 -5.41
C ALA A 389 -2.74 -7.15 -4.32
N HIS A 390 -2.16 -7.25 -3.11
CA HIS A 390 -2.56 -8.25 -2.10
C HIS A 390 -2.59 -9.69 -2.64
N ASN A 391 -1.72 -9.97 -3.60
CA ASN A 391 -1.48 -11.27 -4.21
C ASN A 391 -0.15 -11.21 -4.98
N ASP A 392 0.91 -11.77 -4.39
CA ASP A 392 2.26 -11.73 -4.97
C ASP A 392 2.32 -12.34 -6.39
N TYR A 393 1.45 -13.30 -6.72
CA TYR A 393 1.41 -13.92 -8.04
C TYR A 393 0.77 -13.02 -9.09
N LEU A 394 -0.29 -12.31 -8.71
CA LEU A 394 -0.96 -11.36 -9.58
C LEU A 394 -0.09 -10.13 -9.81
N GLU A 395 0.55 -9.62 -8.76
CA GLU A 395 1.54 -8.55 -8.86
C GLU A 395 2.73 -8.98 -9.73
N ALA A 396 3.21 -10.21 -9.59
CA ALA A 396 4.25 -10.76 -10.47
C ALA A 396 3.85 -10.78 -11.95
N LEU A 397 2.58 -11.04 -12.26
CA LEU A 397 2.05 -10.95 -13.63
C LEU A 397 1.98 -9.51 -14.13
N VAL A 398 1.52 -8.56 -13.32
CA VAL A 398 1.45 -7.14 -13.73
C VAL A 398 2.85 -6.61 -14.01
N GLU A 399 3.77 -6.83 -13.09
CA GLU A 399 5.10 -6.20 -13.13
C GLU A 399 6.10 -6.89 -14.06
N GLY A 400 6.01 -8.21 -14.19
CA GLY A 400 6.98 -9.01 -14.95
C GLY A 400 6.37 -9.99 -15.95
N GLY A 401 5.05 -9.95 -16.14
CA GLY A 401 4.32 -10.80 -17.07
C GLY A 401 4.43 -12.29 -16.76
N ALA A 402 4.04 -13.10 -17.73
CA ALA A 402 4.18 -14.55 -17.70
C ALA A 402 5.64 -14.99 -17.46
N ALA A 403 6.63 -14.20 -17.90
CA ALA A 403 8.04 -14.49 -17.69
C ALA A 403 8.41 -14.53 -16.20
N ARG A 404 8.04 -13.50 -15.42
CA ARG A 404 8.28 -13.48 -13.97
C ARG A 404 7.49 -14.58 -13.27
N LEU A 405 6.19 -14.71 -13.56
CA LEU A 405 5.37 -15.74 -12.90
C LEU A 405 5.93 -17.15 -13.14
N LEU A 406 6.34 -17.47 -14.38
CA LEU A 406 6.91 -18.77 -14.71
C LEU A 406 8.18 -19.05 -13.91
N LEU A 407 9.09 -18.07 -13.81
CA LEU A 407 10.32 -18.21 -13.02
C LEU A 407 10.03 -18.39 -11.53
N THR A 408 9.05 -17.67 -10.99
CA THR A 408 8.58 -17.81 -9.59
C THR A 408 8.01 -19.20 -9.33
N VAL A 409 7.07 -19.67 -10.17
CA VAL A 409 6.45 -21.00 -10.05
C VAL A 409 7.51 -22.11 -10.21
N LEU A 410 8.46 -21.94 -11.13
CA LEU A 410 9.57 -22.87 -11.31
C LEU A 410 10.47 -22.92 -10.07
N ALA A 411 10.81 -21.77 -9.48
CA ALA A 411 11.57 -21.71 -8.24
C ALA A 411 10.83 -22.42 -7.09
N ILE A 412 9.54 -22.17 -6.93
CA ILE A 412 8.68 -22.83 -5.93
C ILE A 412 8.68 -24.35 -6.13
N GLY A 413 8.44 -24.82 -7.36
CA GLY A 413 8.44 -26.25 -7.70
C GLY A 413 9.80 -26.91 -7.42
N LEU A 414 10.90 -26.21 -7.71
CA LEU A 414 12.26 -26.69 -7.40
C LEU A 414 12.53 -26.76 -5.90
N VAL A 415 12.09 -25.78 -5.11
CA VAL A 415 12.20 -25.81 -3.64
C VAL A 415 11.43 -26.99 -3.07
N PHE A 416 10.19 -27.23 -3.50
CA PHE A 416 9.42 -28.40 -3.05
C PHE A 416 10.09 -29.72 -3.45
N ARG A 417 10.55 -29.83 -4.70
CA ARG A 417 11.22 -31.05 -5.20
C ARG A 417 12.49 -31.37 -4.42
N LEU A 418 13.36 -30.37 -4.23
CA LEU A 418 14.63 -30.54 -3.53
C LEU A 418 14.44 -30.67 -2.01
N GLY A 419 13.48 -29.96 -1.42
CA GLY A 419 13.12 -30.09 -0.02
C GLY A 419 12.52 -31.46 0.30
N TYR A 420 11.65 -31.99 -0.57
CA TYR A 420 11.14 -33.36 -0.43
C TYR A 420 12.28 -34.39 -0.55
N ARG A 421 13.22 -34.18 -1.49
CA ARG A 421 14.42 -35.01 -1.59
C ARG A 421 15.27 -34.95 -0.31
N ALA A 422 15.46 -33.78 0.28
CA ALA A 422 16.19 -33.60 1.54
C ALA A 422 15.50 -34.37 2.69
N TYR A 423 14.18 -34.22 2.80
CA TYR A 423 13.36 -34.96 3.77
C TYR A 423 13.54 -36.48 3.63
N ARG A 424 13.42 -37.01 2.41
CA ARG A 424 13.58 -38.45 2.11
C ARG A 424 15.00 -38.96 2.37
N ARG A 425 16.02 -38.13 2.15
CA ARG A 425 17.43 -38.52 2.34
C ARG A 425 17.84 -38.61 3.80
N HIS A 426 17.28 -37.73 4.64
CA HIS A 426 17.51 -37.73 6.09
C HIS A 426 16.36 -38.40 6.86
N GLU A 427 15.64 -39.30 6.20
CA GLU A 427 14.51 -40.01 6.78
C GLU A 427 14.89 -40.72 8.09
N GLY A 428 14.25 -40.32 9.20
CA GLY A 428 14.47 -40.92 10.54
C GLY A 428 15.63 -40.30 11.31
N ARG A 429 16.29 -39.29 10.76
CA ARG A 429 17.32 -38.51 11.44
C ARG A 429 16.78 -37.15 11.84
N SER A 430 17.47 -36.50 12.78
CA SER A 430 17.18 -35.14 13.23
C SER A 430 17.03 -34.14 12.06
N ALA A 431 17.91 -34.22 11.06
CA ALA A 431 17.86 -33.38 9.85
C ALA A 431 16.60 -33.58 8.99
N GLY A 432 15.97 -34.77 9.03
CA GLY A 432 14.71 -35.04 8.34
C GLY A 432 13.53 -34.29 8.98
N GLY A 433 13.53 -34.17 10.31
CA GLY A 433 12.54 -33.35 11.03
C GLY A 433 12.66 -31.87 10.66
N LEU A 434 13.89 -31.34 10.65
CA LEU A 434 14.16 -29.95 10.24
C LEU A 434 13.73 -29.69 8.79
N ALA A 435 14.03 -30.61 7.86
CA ALA A 435 13.61 -30.49 6.46
C ALA A 435 12.08 -30.47 6.31
N LEU A 436 11.36 -31.28 7.10
CA LEU A 436 9.89 -31.30 7.08
C LEU A 436 9.29 -29.98 7.61
N GLY A 437 9.85 -29.45 8.70
CA GLY A 437 9.45 -28.14 9.23
C GLY A 437 9.77 -26.98 8.29
N ALA A 438 10.89 -27.03 7.58
CA ALA A 438 11.20 -26.06 6.54
C ALA A 438 10.20 -26.13 5.36
N LEU A 439 9.81 -27.33 4.92
CA LEU A 439 8.75 -27.50 3.91
C LEU A 439 7.39 -26.96 4.40
N PHE A 440 7.05 -27.16 5.67
CA PHE A 440 5.89 -26.54 6.29
C PHE A 440 5.97 -25.01 6.17
N GLY A 441 7.06 -24.41 6.65
CA GLY A 441 7.22 -22.95 6.66
C GLY A 441 7.15 -22.38 5.24
N PHE A 442 7.83 -23.01 4.28
CA PHE A 442 7.78 -22.60 2.89
C PHE A 442 6.37 -22.73 2.28
N THR A 443 5.61 -23.78 2.64
CA THR A 443 4.21 -23.94 2.21
C THR A 443 3.35 -22.77 2.69
N THR A 444 3.56 -22.32 3.93
CA THR A 444 2.80 -21.18 4.45
C THR A 444 3.05 -19.89 3.66
N VAL A 445 4.30 -19.63 3.26
CA VAL A 445 4.63 -18.49 2.39
C VAL A 445 3.92 -18.60 1.05
N VAL A 446 4.03 -19.75 0.36
CA VAL A 446 3.44 -19.98 -0.95
C VAL A 446 1.92 -19.76 -0.95
N VAL A 447 1.23 -20.25 0.08
CA VAL A 447 -0.23 -20.13 0.18
C VAL A 447 -0.66 -18.72 0.58
N HIS A 448 0.03 -18.11 1.56
CA HIS A 448 -0.32 -16.76 2.01
C HIS A 448 -0.06 -15.70 0.93
N SER A 449 0.98 -15.87 0.11
CA SER A 449 1.27 -15.06 -1.07
C SER A 449 0.16 -15.04 -2.13
N GLY A 450 -0.82 -15.96 -2.07
CA GLY A 450 -1.99 -15.97 -2.95
C GLY A 450 -3.12 -15.03 -2.51
N VAL A 451 -3.06 -14.50 -1.28
CA VAL A 451 -4.10 -13.63 -0.70
C VAL A 451 -3.53 -12.41 0.00
N ASP A 452 -2.21 -12.24 -0.03
CA ASP A 452 -1.49 -11.11 0.54
C ASP A 452 -0.09 -10.96 -0.10
N PHE A 453 0.65 -9.91 0.27
CA PHE A 453 1.92 -9.48 -0.35
C PHE A 453 3.12 -9.48 0.62
N GLY A 454 3.09 -10.34 1.64
CA GLY A 454 4.08 -10.35 2.72
C GLY A 454 5.54 -10.55 2.31
N LEU A 455 5.82 -11.07 1.10
CA LEU A 455 7.18 -11.18 0.57
C LEU A 455 7.82 -9.83 0.23
N HIS A 456 7.03 -8.77 0.07
CA HIS A 456 7.56 -7.40 -0.06
C HIS A 456 8.08 -6.83 1.27
N THR A 457 7.80 -7.50 2.40
CA THR A 457 8.37 -7.13 3.70
C THR A 457 9.77 -7.74 3.87
N PRO A 458 10.84 -6.94 4.03
CA PRO A 458 12.22 -7.46 4.01
C PRO A 458 12.51 -8.52 5.09
N ALA A 459 11.93 -8.40 6.29
CA ALA A 459 12.08 -9.41 7.34
C ALA A 459 11.54 -10.80 6.94
N VAL A 460 10.38 -10.84 6.28
CA VAL A 460 9.74 -12.07 5.81
C VAL A 460 10.56 -12.68 4.66
N ALA A 461 10.93 -11.85 3.69
CA ALA A 461 11.73 -12.27 2.55
C ALA A 461 13.10 -12.84 2.97
N LEU A 462 13.77 -12.19 3.93
CA LEU A 462 15.03 -12.66 4.51
C LEU A 462 14.88 -14.05 5.13
N LEU A 463 13.92 -14.23 6.04
CA LEU A 463 13.72 -15.51 6.73
C LEU A 463 13.36 -16.63 5.74
N ALA A 464 12.47 -16.34 4.77
CA ALA A 464 12.09 -17.29 3.73
C ALA A 464 13.28 -17.71 2.86
N ALA A 465 14.13 -16.77 2.45
CA ALA A 465 15.31 -17.04 1.64
C ALA A 465 16.37 -17.86 2.38
N VAL A 466 16.63 -17.52 3.66
CA VAL A 466 17.56 -18.26 4.51
C VAL A 466 17.07 -19.70 4.77
N LEU A 467 15.76 -19.86 5.04
CA LEU A 467 15.13 -21.17 5.17
C LEU A 467 15.30 -21.99 3.89
N CYS A 468 15.00 -21.41 2.73
CA CYS A 468 15.15 -22.09 1.44
C CYS A 468 16.61 -22.49 1.18
N ALA A 469 17.57 -21.59 1.43
CA ALA A 469 18.99 -21.86 1.22
C ALA A 469 19.49 -23.06 2.06
N TYR A 470 19.10 -23.13 3.33
CA TYR A 470 19.42 -24.27 4.19
C TYR A 470 18.73 -25.57 3.75
N LEU A 471 17.45 -25.50 3.39
CA LEU A 471 16.70 -26.65 2.88
C LEU A 471 17.33 -27.22 1.60
N MET A 472 17.78 -26.36 0.69
CA MET A 472 18.50 -26.78 -0.52
C MET A 472 19.84 -27.44 -0.17
N GLY A 473 20.56 -26.92 0.82
CA GLY A 473 21.81 -27.51 1.30
C GLY A 473 21.66 -28.94 1.83
N LEU A 474 20.57 -29.21 2.54
CA LEU A 474 20.25 -30.56 3.05
C LEU A 474 19.95 -31.58 1.93
N SER A 475 19.59 -31.14 0.72
CA SER A 475 19.24 -32.07 -0.37
C SER A 475 20.44 -32.84 -0.95
N GLU A 476 21.66 -32.35 -0.72
CA GLU A 476 22.91 -32.88 -1.29
C GLU A 476 23.75 -33.69 -0.29
N GLU A 477 23.77 -33.33 1.00
CA GLU A 477 24.60 -34.00 2.01
C GLU A 477 24.04 -35.39 2.36
N GLY A 478 24.68 -36.48 1.92
CA GLY A 478 24.26 -37.82 2.35
C GLY A 478 24.90 -39.00 1.63
N ARG A 479 26.12 -39.34 2.08
CA ARG A 479 26.81 -40.65 2.08
C ARG A 479 28.32 -40.39 2.07
N GLY A 480 28.93 -40.30 3.26
CA GLY A 480 30.38 -40.13 3.34
C GLY A 480 30.96 -39.72 4.69
N ALA A 481 30.48 -40.26 5.81
CA ALA A 481 31.19 -40.14 7.11
C ALA A 481 31.59 -41.49 7.71
N GLY A 482 31.53 -42.57 6.92
CA GLY A 482 31.82 -43.92 7.39
C GLY A 482 32.11 -44.87 6.25
N SER A 483 33.21 -44.67 5.54
CA SER A 483 34.02 -45.73 4.90
C SER A 483 35.17 -45.06 4.17
N ARG A 484 36.39 -45.46 4.51
CA ARG A 484 37.60 -45.21 3.74
C ARG A 484 37.39 -45.69 2.30
N SER A 485 37.42 -44.79 1.32
CA SER A 485 37.96 -45.09 -0.01
C SER A 485 38.21 -43.80 -0.79
N ALA A 486 39.49 -43.46 -0.88
CA ALA A 486 40.05 -42.39 -1.68
C ALA A 486 40.10 -42.73 -3.19
N SER A 487 39.11 -43.45 -3.74
CA SER A 487 39.19 -44.00 -5.12
C SER A 487 37.98 -43.71 -6.02
N ARG A 488 37.19 -42.67 -5.74
CA ARG A 488 36.11 -42.20 -6.64
C ARG A 488 36.21 -40.71 -7.02
N ALA A 489 37.44 -40.19 -7.10
CA ALA A 489 37.73 -38.80 -7.46
C ALA A 489 37.55 -38.44 -8.95
N ALA A 490 36.66 -39.10 -9.71
CA ALA A 490 36.52 -38.87 -11.15
C ALA A 490 35.08 -38.91 -11.70
N ALA A 491 34.05 -38.69 -10.88
CA ALA A 491 32.67 -38.56 -11.38
C ALA A 491 31.96 -37.35 -10.75
N GLY A 492 32.02 -36.22 -11.47
CA GLY A 492 31.16 -35.02 -11.32
C GLY A 492 31.19 -34.32 -9.97
N SER A 493 32.07 -33.31 -9.79
CA SER A 493 32.01 -32.47 -8.59
C SER A 493 30.70 -31.66 -8.56
N ASP A 494 29.89 -31.84 -7.51
CA ASP A 494 28.66 -31.07 -7.22
C ASP A 494 28.94 -29.59 -6.88
N ALA A 495 30.23 -29.22 -6.82
CA ALA A 495 30.70 -27.85 -6.66
C ALA A 495 31.77 -27.50 -7.71
N TYR A 496 31.72 -26.26 -8.19
CA TYR A 496 32.83 -25.64 -8.90
C TYR A 496 33.79 -25.06 -7.86
N VAL A 497 35.05 -25.52 -7.87
CA VAL A 497 36.13 -24.94 -7.07
C VAL A 497 37.07 -24.21 -8.02
N LEU A 498 36.92 -22.90 -8.08
CA LEU A 498 37.74 -22.06 -8.96
C LEU A 498 38.97 -21.61 -8.18
N ARG A 499 40.15 -22.09 -8.62
CA ARG A 499 41.44 -21.69 -8.03
C ARG A 499 42.22 -20.70 -8.90
N LEU A 500 41.97 -20.62 -10.22
CA LEU A 500 42.58 -19.70 -11.23
C LEU A 500 43.87 -19.00 -10.75
N TRP A 501 44.93 -19.78 -10.47
CA TRP A 501 46.26 -19.29 -10.05
C TRP A 501 46.27 -18.31 -8.86
N GLY A 502 45.28 -18.38 -7.96
CA GLY A 502 45.09 -17.48 -6.82
C GLY A 502 44.24 -16.24 -7.12
N LEU A 503 43.91 -15.95 -8.39
CA LEU A 503 43.09 -14.80 -8.78
C LEU A 503 41.59 -15.03 -8.59
N ALA A 504 41.09 -16.26 -8.74
CA ALA A 504 39.66 -16.54 -8.56
C ALA A 504 39.10 -16.12 -7.19
N PRO A 505 39.75 -16.47 -6.06
CA PRO A 505 39.32 -16.02 -4.74
C PRO A 505 39.39 -14.49 -4.59
N LEU A 506 40.40 -13.85 -5.18
CA LEU A 506 40.54 -12.39 -5.17
C LEU A 506 39.40 -11.71 -5.93
N VAL A 507 39.13 -12.13 -7.17
CA VAL A 507 38.05 -11.60 -8.00
C VAL A 507 36.68 -11.88 -7.35
N GLY A 508 36.48 -13.09 -6.83
CA GLY A 508 35.25 -13.46 -6.11
C GLY A 508 35.02 -12.59 -4.88
N ALA A 509 36.05 -12.42 -4.04
CA ALA A 509 35.99 -11.58 -2.85
C ALA A 509 35.72 -10.12 -3.21
N ALA A 510 36.45 -9.57 -4.19
CA ALA A 510 36.24 -8.20 -4.67
C ALA A 510 34.80 -8.01 -5.18
N THR A 511 34.27 -8.98 -5.94
CA THR A 511 32.91 -8.91 -6.49
C THR A 511 31.86 -8.88 -5.38
N VAL A 512 31.90 -9.81 -4.41
CA VAL A 512 30.89 -9.85 -3.34
C VAL A 512 30.98 -8.64 -2.41
N VAL A 513 32.18 -8.12 -2.16
CA VAL A 513 32.38 -6.88 -1.39
C VAL A 513 31.81 -5.67 -2.15
N CYS A 514 32.09 -5.55 -3.45
CA CYS A 514 31.55 -4.46 -4.27
C CYS A 514 30.03 -4.50 -4.32
N LEU A 515 29.43 -5.69 -4.47
CA LEU A 515 27.97 -5.85 -4.43
C LEU A 515 27.38 -5.49 -3.06
N GLY A 516 28.05 -5.86 -1.96
CA GLY A 516 27.63 -5.48 -0.62
C GLY A 516 27.69 -3.97 -0.37
N LEU A 517 28.78 -3.32 -0.79
CA LEU A 517 28.92 -1.87 -0.71
C LEU A 517 27.91 -1.14 -1.59
N PHE A 518 27.61 -1.69 -2.78
CA PHE A 518 26.57 -1.17 -3.67
C PHE A 518 25.18 -1.20 -3.01
N LEU A 519 24.80 -2.33 -2.41
CA LEU A 519 23.51 -2.44 -1.69
C LEU A 519 23.43 -1.45 -0.53
N TYR A 520 24.47 -1.40 0.31
CA TYR A 520 24.52 -0.47 1.43
C TYR A 520 24.44 1.00 0.98
N GLU A 521 25.17 1.38 -0.07
CA GLU A 521 25.13 2.74 -0.60
C GLU A 521 23.75 3.07 -1.18
N ASN A 522 23.11 2.13 -1.89
CA ASN A 522 21.76 2.32 -2.41
C ASN A 522 20.74 2.52 -1.27
N GLY A 523 20.74 1.62 -0.28
CA GLY A 523 19.87 1.73 0.90
C GLY A 523 20.13 3.02 1.68
N ARG A 524 21.40 3.42 1.86
CA ARG A 524 21.78 4.67 2.53
C ARG A 524 21.24 5.92 1.80
N ARG A 525 21.31 5.94 0.47
CA ARG A 525 20.74 7.04 -0.34
C ARG A 525 19.22 7.09 -0.21
N ALA A 526 18.54 5.94 -0.28
CA ALA A 526 17.10 5.84 -0.07
C ALA A 526 16.67 6.30 1.32
N SER A 527 17.38 5.86 2.36
CA SER A 527 17.15 6.30 3.74
C SER A 527 17.29 7.82 3.89
N LYS A 528 18.32 8.42 3.29
CA LYS A 528 18.53 9.87 3.38
C LYS A 528 17.48 10.67 2.63
N ALA A 529 17.14 10.28 1.40
CA ALA A 529 16.08 10.90 0.63
C ALA A 529 14.73 10.82 1.38
N TRP A 530 14.42 9.66 1.95
CA TRP A 530 13.20 9.44 2.73
C TRP A 530 13.13 10.32 3.99
N GLN A 531 14.23 10.47 4.74
CA GLN A 531 14.28 11.35 5.93
C GLN A 531 13.94 12.81 5.56
N PHE A 532 14.53 13.32 4.47
CA PHE A 532 14.24 14.67 3.99
C PHE A 532 12.81 14.81 3.44
N ARG A 533 12.32 13.82 2.68
CA ARG A 533 10.93 13.77 2.22
C ARG A 533 9.94 13.84 3.38
N ARG A 534 10.18 13.05 4.43
CA ARG A 534 9.33 13.05 5.63
C ARG A 534 9.40 14.38 6.37
N ALA A 535 10.58 15.00 6.50
CA ALA A 535 10.73 16.33 7.08
C ALA A 535 9.96 17.40 6.28
N ALA A 536 9.99 17.32 4.95
CA ALA A 536 9.20 18.21 4.08
C ALA A 536 7.68 17.99 4.24
N ALA A 537 7.23 16.74 4.38
CA ALA A 537 5.81 16.41 4.56
C ALA A 537 5.22 16.97 5.86
N PHE A 538 6.01 17.08 6.93
CA PHE A 538 5.58 17.74 8.17
C PHE A 538 5.27 19.24 7.99
N LEU A 539 5.79 19.85 6.93
CA LEU A 539 5.60 21.26 6.58
C LEU A 539 4.58 21.45 5.43
N GLU A 540 3.89 20.38 5.00
CA GLU A 540 3.02 20.42 3.81
C GLU A 540 1.73 21.24 4.04
N ASN A 541 1.22 21.24 5.27
CA ASN A 541 -0.03 21.92 5.66
C ASN A 541 0.18 23.28 6.36
N THR A 542 1.42 23.76 6.47
CA THR A 542 1.68 25.03 7.15
C THR A 542 1.65 26.20 6.17
N THR A 543 1.07 27.32 6.61
CA THR A 543 0.97 28.56 5.82
C THR A 543 2.07 29.56 6.19
N HIS A 544 3.05 29.16 7.01
CA HIS A 544 4.13 30.05 7.45
C HIS A 544 5.29 30.09 6.44
N ARG A 545 5.77 31.30 6.16
CA ARG A 545 6.85 31.56 5.18
C ARG A 545 8.14 30.79 5.43
N GLU A 546 8.56 30.71 6.70
CA GLU A 546 9.77 29.98 7.09
C GLU A 546 9.64 28.49 6.74
N ASP A 547 8.44 27.94 6.92
CA ASP A 547 8.15 26.54 6.63
C ASP A 547 8.14 26.23 5.13
N LEU A 548 7.62 27.13 4.28
CA LEU A 548 7.66 26.95 2.82
C LEU A 548 9.10 26.93 2.27
N THR A 549 9.93 27.85 2.75
CA THR A 549 11.35 27.90 2.37
C THR A 549 12.09 26.65 2.87
N GLN A 550 11.78 26.23 4.10
CA GLN A 550 12.37 25.03 4.70
C GLN A 550 11.92 23.75 3.98
N ARG A 551 10.65 23.66 3.56
CA ARG A 551 10.11 22.57 2.73
C ARG A 551 10.88 22.46 1.41
N LEU A 552 11.11 23.57 0.72
CA LEU A 552 11.94 23.60 -0.49
C LEU A 552 13.38 23.09 -0.23
N ILE A 553 14.01 23.51 0.87
CA ILE A 553 15.36 23.06 1.23
C ILE A 553 15.39 21.54 1.44
N TYR A 554 14.43 20.99 2.17
CA TYR A 554 14.33 19.56 2.39
C TYR A 554 14.08 18.78 1.10
N LEU A 555 13.18 19.25 0.23
CA LEU A 555 12.91 18.59 -1.05
C LEU A 555 14.10 18.65 -2.01
N LYS A 556 14.81 19.79 -2.07
CA LYS A 556 16.08 19.90 -2.82
C LYS A 556 17.12 18.91 -2.31
N ALA A 557 17.25 18.78 -0.99
CA ALA A 557 18.14 17.79 -0.39
C ALA A 557 17.72 16.36 -0.74
N ALA A 558 16.43 16.04 -0.69
CA ALA A 558 15.90 14.73 -1.06
C ALA A 558 16.21 14.36 -2.52
N VAL A 559 15.94 15.28 -3.46
CA VAL A 559 16.24 15.11 -4.89
C VAL A 559 17.74 14.96 -5.14
N ALA A 560 18.60 15.67 -4.40
CA ALA A 560 20.05 15.51 -4.52
C ALA A 560 20.53 14.09 -4.15
N TRP A 561 19.84 13.41 -3.23
CA TRP A 561 20.13 12.01 -2.88
C TRP A 561 19.55 11.01 -3.88
N GLN A 562 18.40 11.31 -4.48
CA GLN A 562 17.73 10.47 -5.48
C GLN A 562 17.17 11.30 -6.65
N PRO A 563 18.02 11.68 -7.63
CA PRO A 563 17.61 12.56 -8.72
C PRO A 563 16.70 11.86 -9.76
N THR A 564 16.62 10.53 -9.74
CA THR A 564 15.78 9.75 -10.66
C THR A 564 14.44 9.33 -10.04
N ASP A 565 14.14 9.74 -8.81
CA ASP A 565 12.85 9.50 -8.17
C ASP A 565 11.83 10.52 -8.70
N ALA A 566 10.89 10.05 -9.50
CA ALA A 566 9.93 10.92 -10.19
C ALA A 566 8.97 11.61 -9.21
N GLU A 567 8.59 10.96 -8.10
CA GLU A 567 7.71 11.55 -7.09
C GLU A 567 8.40 12.68 -6.33
N LEU A 568 9.69 12.54 -6.03
CA LEU A 568 10.46 13.62 -5.40
C LEU A 568 10.61 14.82 -6.32
N GLN A 569 10.80 14.58 -7.62
CA GLN A 569 10.85 15.64 -8.64
C GLN A 569 9.50 16.37 -8.72
N GLU A 570 8.39 15.64 -8.80
CA GLU A 570 7.04 16.22 -8.82
C GLU A 570 6.74 17.04 -7.56
N ARG A 571 7.03 16.50 -6.37
CA ARG A 571 6.82 17.21 -5.09
C ARG A 571 7.67 18.46 -4.97
N LEU A 572 8.89 18.44 -5.50
CA LEU A 572 9.75 19.63 -5.54
C LEU A 572 9.19 20.67 -6.51
N ALA A 573 8.70 20.25 -7.68
CA ALA A 573 8.05 21.14 -8.64
C ALA A 573 6.82 21.83 -8.04
N ASP A 574 5.97 21.07 -7.35
CA ASP A 574 4.79 21.58 -6.64
C ASP A 574 5.17 22.57 -5.53
N ALA A 575 6.23 22.28 -4.77
CA ALA A 575 6.72 23.21 -3.75
C ALA A 575 7.26 24.52 -4.36
N TYR A 576 7.86 24.48 -5.55
CA TYR A 576 8.26 25.69 -6.27
C TYR A 576 7.05 26.51 -6.71
N GLN A 577 6.01 25.85 -7.24
CA GLN A 577 4.78 26.51 -7.66
C GLN A 577 4.13 27.22 -6.47
N HIS A 578 3.89 26.50 -5.36
CA HIS A 578 3.34 27.08 -4.14
C HIS A 578 4.18 28.24 -3.59
N TYR A 579 5.51 28.13 -3.65
CA TYR A 579 6.39 29.23 -3.22
C TYR A 579 6.24 30.48 -4.09
N VAL A 580 6.14 30.33 -5.41
CA VAL A 580 5.94 31.44 -6.34
C VAL A 580 4.58 32.11 -6.12
N ASP A 581 3.52 31.31 -5.97
CA ASP A 581 2.15 31.80 -5.79
C ASP A 581 2.00 32.56 -4.47
N GLU A 582 2.52 31.99 -3.37
CA GLU A 582 2.50 32.66 -2.06
C GLU A 582 3.30 33.96 -2.09
N LYS A 583 4.50 33.95 -2.69
CA LYS A 583 5.35 35.15 -2.77
C LYS A 583 4.69 36.24 -3.61
N LYS A 584 3.97 35.87 -4.68
CA LYS A 584 3.16 36.81 -5.47
C LYS A 584 2.03 37.41 -4.62
N TRP A 585 1.31 36.58 -3.87
CA TRP A 585 0.24 37.03 -2.98
C TRP A 585 0.75 37.95 -1.87
N GLU A 586 1.91 37.64 -1.28
CA GLU A 586 2.56 38.49 -0.26
C GLU A 586 2.95 39.86 -0.83
N LEU A 587 3.63 39.89 -1.98
CA LEU A 587 4.10 41.13 -2.61
C LEU A 587 2.93 42.06 -2.96
N THR A 588 1.86 41.49 -3.55
CA THR A 588 0.64 42.25 -3.89
C THR A 588 -0.08 42.74 -2.63
N THR A 589 -0.19 41.91 -1.60
CA THR A 589 -0.81 42.30 -0.32
C THR A 589 0.01 43.37 0.40
N ALA A 590 1.33 43.27 0.41
CA ALA A 590 2.22 44.28 0.99
C ALA A 590 2.14 45.61 0.23
N ALA A 591 2.11 45.57 -1.10
CA ALA A 591 1.91 46.76 -1.94
C ALA A 591 0.56 47.44 -1.65
N ARG A 592 -0.53 46.66 -1.52
CA ARG A 592 -1.86 47.17 -1.13
C ARG A 592 -1.85 47.80 0.26
N ARG A 593 -1.24 47.15 1.26
CA ARG A 593 -1.12 47.69 2.64
C ARG A 593 -0.29 48.98 2.68
N ALA A 594 0.84 49.02 1.99
CA ALA A 594 1.69 50.21 1.92
C ALA A 594 0.96 51.39 1.27
N SER A 595 0.18 51.12 0.22
CA SER A 595 -0.65 52.11 -0.45
C SER A 595 -1.79 52.61 0.44
N ALA A 596 -2.45 51.71 1.18
CA ALA A 596 -3.48 52.09 2.17
C ALA A 596 -2.91 52.96 3.30
N ALA A 597 -1.74 52.60 3.84
CA ALA A 597 -1.07 53.40 4.87
C ALA A 597 -0.70 54.81 4.35
N GLN A 598 -0.23 54.91 3.10
CA GLN A 598 0.07 56.19 2.46
C GLN A 598 -1.19 57.05 2.27
N ALA A 599 -2.31 56.46 1.85
CA ALA A 599 -3.58 57.19 1.73
C ALA A 599 -4.09 57.73 3.08
N ILE A 600 -4.05 56.90 4.13
CA ILE A 600 -4.41 57.34 5.49
C ILE A 600 -3.51 58.50 5.93
N GLY A 601 -2.19 58.43 5.66
CA GLY A 601 -1.25 59.51 5.96
C GLY A 601 -1.55 60.81 5.20
N THR A 602 -1.93 60.73 3.92
CA THR A 602 -2.32 61.92 3.12
C THR A 602 -3.67 62.51 3.50
N LEU A 603 -4.57 61.71 4.10
CA LEU A 603 -5.86 62.16 4.66
C LEU A 603 -5.72 62.76 6.08
N SER A 604 -4.52 62.72 6.67
CA SER A 604 -4.25 63.06 8.07
C SER A 604 -3.79 64.51 8.37
N PRO A 605 -4.18 65.52 7.59
CA PRO A 605 -4.57 66.77 8.23
C PRO A 605 -6.03 67.09 7.91
N ILE A 606 -6.88 66.85 8.91
CA ILE A 606 -8.24 67.36 9.01
C ILE A 606 -8.16 68.90 8.99
N ASN A 607 -8.44 69.50 7.83
CA ASN A 607 -9.19 70.77 7.72
C ASN A 607 -9.66 71.13 6.29
N SER A 608 -9.51 70.26 5.28
CA SER A 608 -9.94 70.59 3.89
C SER A 608 -10.91 69.61 3.22
N LEU A 609 -11.39 68.54 3.87
CA LEU A 609 -12.45 67.67 3.33
C LEU A 609 -13.84 68.28 3.56
N ALA A 610 -14.10 69.44 2.97
CA ALA A 610 -15.37 70.15 3.11
C ALA A 610 -16.47 69.65 2.16
N THR A 611 -16.20 68.70 1.25
CA THR A 611 -17.22 68.18 0.32
C THR A 611 -17.09 66.67 0.05
N PRO A 612 -18.21 65.92 -0.06
CA PRO A 612 -18.23 64.49 -0.39
C PRO A 612 -17.56 64.14 -1.73
N GLN A 613 -17.51 65.06 -2.69
CA GLN A 613 -16.86 64.85 -3.99
C GLN A 613 -15.33 64.73 -3.87
N ALA A 614 -14.69 65.51 -2.98
CA ALA A 614 -13.24 65.43 -2.77
C ALA A 614 -12.81 64.07 -2.18
N SER A 615 -13.62 63.47 -1.31
CA SER A 615 -13.37 62.13 -0.76
C SER A 615 -13.40 61.03 -1.83
N TRP A 616 -14.32 61.10 -2.80
CA TRP A 616 -14.39 60.11 -3.89
C TRP A 616 -13.20 60.22 -4.84
N THR A 617 -12.75 61.44 -5.17
CA THR A 617 -11.57 61.64 -6.02
C THR A 617 -10.28 61.17 -5.34
N HIS A 618 -10.15 61.36 -4.02
CA HIS A 618 -8.99 60.86 -3.27
C HIS A 618 -8.99 59.34 -3.12
N LEU A 619 -10.17 58.72 -2.93
CA LEU A 619 -10.31 57.26 -2.92
C LEU A 619 -10.02 56.65 -4.30
N ALA A 620 -10.49 57.27 -5.39
CA ALA A 620 -10.20 56.84 -6.75
C ALA A 620 -8.70 56.98 -7.09
N ALA A 621 -8.08 58.10 -6.73
CA ALA A 621 -6.64 58.31 -6.92
C ALA A 621 -5.79 57.34 -6.08
N TRP A 622 -6.21 57.02 -4.85
CA TRP A 622 -5.59 55.98 -4.03
C TRP A 622 -5.69 54.61 -4.68
N TRP A 623 -6.89 54.22 -5.14
CA TRP A 623 -7.11 52.92 -5.76
C TRP A 623 -6.22 52.74 -6.99
N LEU A 624 -6.14 53.78 -7.83
CA LEU A 624 -5.24 53.79 -8.98
C LEU A 624 -3.75 53.72 -8.58
N ALA A 625 -3.33 54.50 -7.58
CA ALA A 625 -1.95 54.46 -7.07
C ALA A 625 -1.59 53.11 -6.44
N ALA A 626 -2.55 52.45 -5.78
CA ALA A 626 -2.38 51.11 -5.22
C ALA A 626 -2.21 50.07 -6.33
N GLN A 627 -2.98 50.16 -7.42
CA GLN A 627 -2.81 49.30 -8.59
C GLN A 627 -1.46 49.51 -9.28
N VAL A 628 -1.05 50.77 -9.48
CA VAL A 628 0.25 51.10 -10.09
C VAL A 628 1.41 50.56 -9.22
N ARG A 629 1.32 50.72 -7.91
CA ARG A 629 2.34 50.20 -6.98
C ARG A 629 2.37 48.68 -6.94
N GLU A 630 1.21 48.02 -7.05
CA GLU A 630 1.12 46.57 -7.17
C GLU A 630 1.83 46.09 -8.46
N THR A 631 1.62 46.78 -9.59
CA THR A 631 2.31 46.46 -10.85
C THR A 631 3.82 46.69 -10.77
N GLU A 632 4.29 47.80 -10.19
CA GLU A 632 5.73 48.09 -10.04
C GLU A 632 6.45 47.05 -9.19
N VAL A 633 5.88 46.67 -8.04
CA VAL A 633 6.46 45.66 -7.15
C VAL A 633 6.53 44.29 -7.82
N LEU A 634 5.50 43.94 -8.60
CA LEU A 634 5.52 42.70 -9.38
C LEU A 634 6.57 42.75 -10.50
N GLU A 635 6.70 43.86 -11.22
CA GLU A 635 7.74 44.04 -12.25
C GLU A 635 9.15 43.88 -11.66
N GLU A 636 9.43 44.49 -10.51
CA GLU A 636 10.72 44.35 -9.81
C GLU A 636 11.00 42.90 -9.38
N ALA A 637 9.99 42.18 -8.89
CA ALA A 637 10.13 40.80 -8.44
C ALA A 637 10.09 39.76 -9.58
N THR A 638 9.65 40.16 -10.78
CA THR A 638 9.40 39.27 -11.93
C THR A 638 10.61 38.41 -12.29
N PRO A 639 11.86 38.91 -12.35
CA PRO A 639 13.01 38.08 -12.72
C PRO A 639 13.24 36.90 -11.76
N LEU A 640 13.11 37.14 -10.45
CA LEU A 640 13.29 36.11 -9.42
C LEU A 640 12.13 35.10 -9.44
N LEU A 641 10.89 35.57 -9.51
CA LEU A 641 9.71 34.70 -9.59
C LEU A 641 9.75 33.84 -10.85
N ARG A 642 10.22 34.40 -11.97
CA ARG A 642 10.42 33.68 -13.23
C ARG A 642 11.43 32.55 -13.09
N GLN A 643 12.57 32.80 -12.45
CA GLN A 643 13.60 31.78 -12.22
C GLN A 643 13.10 30.61 -11.36
N GLU A 644 12.37 30.90 -10.29
CA GLU A 644 11.81 29.85 -9.42
C GLU A 644 10.73 29.04 -10.15
N ARG A 645 9.89 29.70 -10.97
CA ARG A 645 8.92 29.01 -11.83
C ARG A 645 9.59 28.11 -12.87
N PHE A 646 10.64 28.56 -13.54
CA PHE A 646 11.41 27.72 -14.47
C PHE A 646 12.07 26.53 -13.78
N SER A 647 12.52 26.71 -12.53
CA SER A 647 13.00 25.59 -11.71
C SER A 647 11.90 24.57 -11.45
N GLY A 648 10.68 25.02 -11.09
CA GLY A 648 9.51 24.14 -10.95
C GLY A 648 9.17 23.39 -12.24
N LEU A 649 9.09 24.09 -13.37
CA LEU A 649 8.83 23.51 -14.69
C LEU A 649 9.86 22.45 -15.09
N ARG A 650 11.15 22.71 -14.84
CA ARG A 650 12.22 21.72 -15.06
C ARG A 650 11.94 20.44 -14.30
N HIS A 651 11.53 20.54 -13.04
CA HIS A 651 11.24 19.38 -12.21
C HIS A 651 9.96 18.65 -12.65
N TYR A 652 8.93 19.34 -13.14
CA TYR A 652 7.77 18.68 -13.78
C TYR A 652 8.15 17.90 -15.04
N LEU A 653 8.95 18.49 -15.93
CA LEU A 653 9.47 17.80 -17.13
C LEU A 653 10.28 16.56 -16.75
N GLN A 654 11.16 16.68 -15.74
CA GLN A 654 11.94 15.55 -15.23
C GLN A 654 11.07 14.46 -14.61
N ALA A 655 10.09 14.82 -13.78
CA ALA A 655 9.18 13.88 -13.14
C ALA A 655 8.44 13.05 -14.20
N ARG A 656 7.86 13.70 -15.20
CA ARG A 656 7.18 13.03 -16.31
C ARG A 656 8.13 12.17 -17.15
N ASP A 657 9.32 12.67 -17.49
CA ASP A 657 10.28 11.92 -18.30
C ASP A 657 10.77 10.65 -17.56
N LEU A 658 10.88 10.71 -16.23
CA LEU A 658 11.24 9.57 -15.38
C LEU A 658 10.08 8.59 -15.16
N CYS A 659 8.86 9.10 -15.02
CA CYS A 659 7.63 8.32 -14.88
C CYS A 659 6.45 9.05 -15.57
N PRO A 660 6.07 8.64 -16.80
CA PRO A 660 5.01 9.32 -17.54
C PRO A 660 3.60 9.08 -16.96
N LEU A 661 3.49 8.18 -15.99
CA LEU A 661 2.25 7.85 -15.27
C LEU A 661 1.93 8.80 -14.11
N LEU A 662 2.78 9.79 -13.82
CA LEU A 662 2.47 10.79 -12.80
C LEU A 662 1.51 11.85 -13.33
N ALA A 663 0.22 11.68 -13.07
CA ALA A 663 -0.83 12.61 -13.52
C ALA A 663 -0.59 14.05 -13.05
N ARG A 664 -0.14 14.24 -11.81
CA ARG A 664 0.14 15.57 -11.25
C ARG A 664 1.30 16.29 -11.93
N ALA A 665 2.29 15.56 -12.45
CA ALA A 665 3.34 16.17 -13.26
C ALA A 665 2.78 16.71 -14.59
N GLN A 666 1.86 15.97 -15.23
CA GLN A 666 1.18 16.42 -16.45
C GLN A 666 0.28 17.64 -16.18
N LEU A 667 -0.46 17.66 -15.07
CA LEU A 667 -1.26 18.82 -14.66
C LEU A 667 -0.39 20.06 -14.43
N GLY A 668 0.75 19.90 -13.74
CA GLY A 668 1.70 20.99 -13.54
C GLY A 668 2.26 21.56 -14.84
N LEU A 669 2.47 20.71 -15.87
CA LEU A 669 2.87 21.14 -17.21
C LEU A 669 1.72 21.84 -17.94
N ALA A 670 0.48 21.35 -17.83
CA ALA A 670 -0.69 21.99 -18.42
C ALA A 670 -0.86 23.42 -17.92
N ALA A 671 -0.80 23.61 -16.60
CA ALA A 671 -0.94 24.91 -15.94
C ALA A 671 0.17 25.93 -16.29
N ASN A 672 1.28 25.45 -16.86
CA ASN A 672 2.44 26.28 -17.17
C ASN A 672 2.90 26.11 -18.63
N ALA A 673 2.04 25.62 -19.53
CA ALA A 673 2.41 25.34 -20.92
C ALA A 673 2.90 26.61 -21.65
N ASP A 674 2.25 27.75 -21.40
CA ASP A 674 2.60 29.06 -21.99
C ASP A 674 3.98 29.59 -21.58
N TRP A 675 4.60 29.02 -20.55
CA TRP A 675 5.92 29.41 -20.08
C TRP A 675 7.06 28.64 -20.76
N LEU A 676 6.74 27.66 -21.61
CA LEU A 676 7.70 26.90 -22.39
C LEU A 676 7.89 27.54 -23.77
N GLU A 677 9.12 27.54 -24.28
CA GLU A 677 9.43 28.07 -25.62
C GLU A 677 8.91 27.11 -26.71
N GLN A 678 8.96 25.82 -26.43
CA GLN A 678 8.38 24.75 -27.23
C GLN A 678 7.64 23.79 -26.32
N ALA A 679 6.35 23.57 -26.56
CA ALA A 679 5.50 22.67 -25.79
C ALA A 679 4.39 22.07 -26.66
N ASP A 680 3.82 20.96 -26.17
CA ASP A 680 2.52 20.50 -26.65
C ASP A 680 1.42 21.46 -26.16
N PRO A 681 0.24 21.51 -26.82
CA PRO A 681 -0.88 22.29 -26.33
C PRO A 681 -1.30 21.87 -24.91
N TYR A 682 -1.74 22.83 -24.07
CA TYR A 682 -2.10 22.57 -22.67
C TYR A 682 -3.11 21.41 -22.52
N GLY A 683 -4.12 21.34 -23.39
CA GLY A 683 -5.15 20.29 -23.37
C GLY A 683 -4.59 18.87 -23.58
N VAL A 684 -3.47 18.73 -24.32
CA VAL A 684 -2.79 17.43 -24.49
C VAL A 684 -2.20 16.96 -23.16
N TYR A 685 -1.66 17.88 -22.34
CA TYR A 685 -1.18 17.52 -21.00
C TYR A 685 -2.35 17.12 -20.08
N LEU A 686 -3.51 17.78 -20.18
CA LEU A 686 -4.71 17.39 -19.43
C LEU A 686 -5.21 15.99 -19.82
N GLU A 687 -5.29 15.70 -21.12
CA GLU A 687 -5.64 14.36 -21.63
C GLU A 687 -4.68 13.28 -21.11
N ARG A 688 -3.38 13.58 -21.05
CA ARG A 688 -2.37 12.66 -20.48
C ARG A 688 -2.55 12.46 -18.98
N ALA A 689 -2.87 13.51 -18.23
CA ALA A 689 -3.16 13.41 -16.81
C ALA A 689 -4.38 12.52 -16.55
N GLN A 690 -5.46 12.74 -17.29
CA GLN A 690 -6.70 11.97 -17.22
C GLN A 690 -6.51 10.51 -17.64
N LEU A 691 -5.61 10.24 -18.60
CA LEU A 691 -5.25 8.87 -18.99
C LEU A 691 -4.41 8.15 -17.93
N ALA A 692 -3.52 8.88 -17.26
CA ALA A 692 -2.64 8.31 -16.23
C ALA A 692 -3.41 7.96 -14.95
N ASP A 693 -4.40 8.77 -14.58
CA ASP A 693 -5.18 8.60 -13.36
C ASP A 693 -6.68 8.95 -13.55
N PRO A 694 -7.43 8.13 -14.32
CA PRO A 694 -8.82 8.40 -14.68
C PRO A 694 -9.82 8.28 -13.51
N GLY A 695 -9.41 7.66 -12.40
CA GLY A 695 -10.25 7.43 -11.23
C GLY A 695 -10.07 8.44 -10.10
N SER A 696 -9.15 9.39 -10.25
CA SER A 696 -8.86 10.39 -9.23
C SER A 696 -9.75 11.62 -9.37
N PRO A 697 -10.55 11.96 -8.34
CA PRO A 697 -11.35 13.18 -8.37
C PRO A 697 -10.44 14.42 -8.40
N ASP A 698 -9.27 14.36 -7.78
CA ASP A 698 -8.27 15.43 -7.79
C ASP A 698 -7.81 15.76 -9.23
N THR A 699 -7.56 14.73 -10.04
CA THR A 699 -7.10 14.89 -11.43
C THR A 699 -8.16 15.58 -12.29
N TRP A 700 -9.43 15.18 -12.13
CA TRP A 700 -10.54 15.77 -12.86
C TRP A 700 -10.91 17.18 -12.37
N TYR A 701 -10.89 17.42 -11.06
CA TYR A 701 -11.10 18.76 -10.50
C TYR A 701 -10.07 19.76 -11.04
N ASN A 702 -8.78 19.42 -10.93
CA ASN A 702 -7.70 20.29 -11.40
C ASN A 702 -7.73 20.47 -12.92
N SER A 703 -8.06 19.44 -13.70
CA SER A 703 -8.28 19.59 -15.14
C SER A 703 -9.37 20.61 -15.44
N GLY A 704 -10.49 20.58 -14.71
CA GLY A 704 -11.56 21.56 -14.90
C GLY A 704 -11.18 22.98 -14.49
N VAL A 705 -10.31 23.13 -13.48
CA VAL A 705 -9.74 24.44 -13.12
C VAL A 705 -8.88 24.99 -14.27
N GLU A 706 -8.03 24.17 -14.87
CA GLU A 706 -7.19 24.59 -15.99
C GLU A 706 -7.99 24.91 -17.26
N GLU A 707 -9.00 24.10 -17.60
CA GLU A 707 -9.91 24.40 -18.72
C GLU A 707 -10.68 25.70 -18.51
N SER A 708 -11.10 25.98 -17.28
CA SER A 708 -11.75 27.24 -16.91
C SER A 708 -10.81 28.44 -17.09
N HIS A 709 -9.53 28.31 -16.73
CA HIS A 709 -8.52 29.36 -16.96
C HIS A 709 -8.25 29.65 -18.44
N HIS A 710 -8.54 28.70 -19.34
CA HIS A 710 -8.38 28.84 -20.80
C HIS A 710 -9.72 29.09 -21.53
N ASP A 711 -10.75 29.56 -20.82
CA ASP A 711 -12.09 29.87 -21.34
C ASP A 711 -12.81 28.67 -22.01
N GLN A 712 -12.39 27.44 -21.73
CA GLN A 712 -13.01 26.20 -22.22
C GLN A 712 -14.17 25.75 -21.33
N ARG A 713 -15.23 26.56 -21.29
CA ARG A 713 -16.39 26.37 -20.39
C ARG A 713 -16.97 24.96 -20.45
N GLN A 714 -17.15 24.40 -21.65
CA GLN A 714 -17.78 23.09 -21.82
C GLN A 714 -16.89 21.95 -21.31
N GLN A 715 -15.58 21.98 -21.59
CA GLN A 715 -14.64 20.99 -21.05
C GLN A 715 -14.54 21.12 -19.52
N ALA A 716 -14.48 22.35 -18.98
CA ALA A 716 -14.44 22.58 -17.54
C ALA A 716 -15.64 21.95 -16.82
N CYS A 717 -16.86 22.18 -17.34
CA CYS A 717 -18.06 21.54 -16.80
C CYS A 717 -17.99 20.01 -16.85
N ALA A 718 -17.53 19.43 -17.96
CA ALA A 718 -17.40 17.98 -18.11
C ALA A 718 -16.39 17.38 -17.11
N CYS A 719 -15.25 18.03 -16.93
CA CYS A 719 -14.23 17.62 -15.95
C CYS A 719 -14.75 17.72 -14.51
N TRP A 720 -15.41 18.82 -14.13
CA TRP A 720 -16.00 18.97 -12.80
C TRP A 720 -17.13 17.97 -12.55
N ARG A 721 -17.98 17.71 -13.54
CA ARG A 721 -18.99 16.66 -13.45
C ARG A 721 -18.37 15.30 -13.21
N ARG A 722 -17.31 14.95 -13.95
CA ARG A 722 -16.59 13.69 -13.76
C ARG A 722 -15.92 13.61 -12.38
N SER A 723 -15.38 14.71 -11.87
CA SER A 723 -14.86 14.79 -10.50
C SER A 723 -15.95 14.49 -9.46
N LEU A 724 -17.15 15.04 -9.64
CA LEU A 724 -18.29 14.85 -8.73
C LEU A 724 -18.96 13.48 -8.88
N ASP A 725 -18.93 12.89 -10.07
CA ASP A 725 -19.33 11.49 -10.29
C ASP A 725 -18.48 10.57 -9.40
N LEU A 726 -17.17 10.86 -9.32
CA LEU A 726 -16.20 10.10 -8.55
C LEU A 726 -16.27 10.37 -7.03
N SER A 727 -16.31 11.64 -6.61
CA SER A 727 -16.31 12.00 -5.18
C SER A 727 -16.96 13.35 -4.91
N SER A 728 -17.64 13.49 -3.76
CA SER A 728 -18.22 14.76 -3.30
C SER A 728 -17.20 15.73 -2.69
N GLN A 729 -15.93 15.32 -2.53
CA GLN A 729 -14.87 16.09 -1.84
C GLN A 729 -14.68 17.53 -2.39
N TYR A 730 -14.90 17.73 -3.68
CA TYR A 730 -14.71 19.03 -4.35
C TYR A 730 -15.99 19.81 -4.59
N LEU A 731 -17.14 19.36 -4.06
CA LEU A 731 -18.45 19.97 -4.34
C LEU A 731 -18.44 21.49 -4.12
N ASP A 732 -18.13 21.93 -2.90
CA ASP A 732 -18.19 23.36 -2.54
C ASP A 732 -17.24 24.19 -3.41
N ARG A 733 -16.00 23.71 -3.61
CA ARG A 733 -14.99 24.39 -4.44
C ARG A 733 -15.39 24.49 -5.91
N ILE A 734 -16.05 23.46 -6.44
CA ILE A 734 -16.56 23.44 -7.81
C ILE A 734 -17.73 24.41 -7.91
N LEU A 735 -18.65 24.42 -6.96
CA LEU A 735 -19.80 25.30 -6.94
C LEU A 735 -19.38 26.77 -6.87
N ASP A 736 -18.48 27.12 -5.95
CA ASP A 736 -17.96 28.49 -5.80
C ASP A 736 -17.39 29.02 -7.11
N ARG A 737 -16.64 28.18 -7.85
CA ARG A 737 -16.09 28.53 -9.17
C ARG A 737 -17.13 28.55 -10.28
N SER A 738 -18.15 27.71 -10.16
CA SER A 738 -19.18 27.56 -11.19
C SER A 738 -20.15 28.74 -11.21
N VAL A 739 -20.44 29.37 -10.06
CA VAL A 739 -21.38 30.51 -9.98
C VAL A 739 -20.88 31.71 -10.77
N ASP A 740 -19.57 31.93 -10.84
CA ASP A 740 -18.98 33.02 -11.64
C ASP A 740 -19.13 32.79 -13.15
N LEU A 741 -19.35 31.54 -13.58
CA LEU A 741 -19.32 31.12 -14.98
C LEU A 741 -20.67 30.67 -15.52
N LEU A 742 -21.59 30.23 -14.67
CA LEU A 742 -22.78 29.47 -15.04
C LEU A 742 -24.01 29.93 -14.27
N SER A 743 -25.15 29.95 -14.95
CA SER A 743 -26.44 30.09 -14.27
C SER A 743 -26.74 28.84 -13.44
N PRO A 744 -27.55 28.95 -12.37
CA PRO A 744 -27.91 27.79 -11.55
C PRO A 744 -28.51 26.62 -12.33
N GLN A 745 -29.26 26.91 -13.40
CA GLN A 745 -29.83 25.89 -14.27
C GLN A 745 -28.76 25.19 -15.12
N GLU A 746 -27.74 25.91 -15.59
CA GLU A 746 -26.59 25.31 -16.26
C GLU A 746 -25.73 24.49 -15.29
N ILE A 747 -25.54 24.93 -14.05
CA ILE A 747 -24.84 24.15 -13.00
C ILE A 747 -25.54 22.81 -12.79
N LEU A 748 -26.86 22.84 -12.60
CA LEU A 748 -27.68 21.64 -12.43
C LEU A 748 -27.59 20.67 -13.62
N GLN A 749 -27.48 21.18 -14.84
CA GLN A 749 -27.49 20.36 -16.05
C GLN A 749 -26.10 19.87 -16.49
N GLN A 750 -25.07 20.70 -16.34
CA GLN A 750 -23.75 20.48 -16.94
C GLN A 750 -22.70 20.06 -15.92
N VAL A 751 -22.79 20.52 -14.66
CA VAL A 751 -21.77 20.28 -13.62
C VAL A 751 -22.21 19.20 -12.63
N LEU A 752 -23.46 19.27 -12.15
CA LEU A 752 -23.91 18.32 -11.14
C LEU A 752 -24.29 16.96 -11.77
N PRO A 753 -23.78 15.85 -11.21
CA PRO A 753 -24.18 14.51 -11.65
C PRO A 753 -25.57 14.14 -11.12
N ASP A 754 -26.17 13.09 -11.71
CA ASP A 754 -27.49 12.58 -11.32
C ASP A 754 -27.41 11.74 -10.02
N ARG A 755 -26.93 12.35 -8.93
CA ARG A 755 -26.86 11.76 -7.59
C ARG A 755 -27.72 12.56 -6.62
N PRO A 756 -28.83 12.01 -6.09
CA PRO A 756 -29.80 12.75 -5.27
C PRO A 756 -29.19 13.50 -4.08
N SER A 757 -28.29 12.85 -3.33
CA SER A 757 -27.64 13.45 -2.16
C SER A 757 -26.74 14.64 -2.51
N LEU A 758 -25.99 14.55 -3.62
CA LEU A 758 -25.17 15.65 -4.14
C LEU A 758 -26.02 16.84 -4.58
N LEU A 759 -27.17 16.59 -5.21
CA LEU A 759 -28.09 17.66 -5.61
C LEU A 759 -28.66 18.42 -4.41
N VAL A 760 -28.99 17.70 -3.32
CA VAL A 760 -29.44 18.32 -2.07
C VAL A 760 -28.32 19.16 -1.44
N ALA A 761 -27.11 18.60 -1.34
CA ALA A 761 -25.95 19.33 -0.79
C ALA A 761 -25.63 20.59 -1.62
N ALA A 762 -25.68 20.48 -2.95
CA ALA A 762 -25.47 21.62 -3.84
C ALA A 762 -26.53 22.72 -3.65
N ALA A 763 -27.80 22.34 -3.50
CA ALA A 763 -28.88 23.29 -3.25
C ALA A 763 -28.69 24.03 -1.92
N GLN A 764 -28.20 23.34 -0.89
CA GLN A 764 -27.91 23.94 0.42
C GLN A 764 -26.72 24.89 0.38
N HIS A 765 -25.66 24.55 -0.38
CA HIS A 765 -24.47 25.39 -0.53
C HIS A 765 -24.76 26.67 -1.34
N LEU A 766 -25.44 26.52 -2.49
CA LEU A 766 -25.77 27.65 -3.36
C LEU A 766 -26.81 28.59 -2.74
N TYR A 767 -27.74 28.05 -1.96
CA TYR A 767 -28.84 28.80 -1.37
C TYR A 767 -28.94 28.48 0.13
N PRO A 768 -28.08 29.05 0.99
CA PRO A 768 -28.05 28.68 2.41
C PRO A 768 -29.21 29.28 3.22
N GLN A 769 -29.85 30.36 2.76
CA GLN A 769 -30.87 31.05 3.56
C GLN A 769 -32.24 30.34 3.53
N PRO A 770 -33.01 30.30 4.64
CA PRO A 770 -34.29 29.57 4.70
C PRO A 770 -35.38 30.09 3.77
N ASP A 771 -35.33 31.37 3.39
CA ASP A 771 -36.28 32.04 2.50
C ASP A 771 -36.05 31.73 1.01
N GLN A 772 -34.89 31.19 0.63
CA GLN A 772 -34.53 30.82 -0.75
C GLN A 772 -35.13 29.47 -1.19
N THR A 773 -36.40 29.24 -0.89
CA THR A 773 -37.07 27.95 -1.15
C THR A 773 -37.36 27.75 -2.63
N GLU A 774 -37.69 28.82 -3.36
CA GLU A 774 -37.98 28.75 -4.80
C GLU A 774 -36.73 28.40 -5.62
N GLU A 775 -35.57 28.93 -5.25
CA GLU A 775 -34.30 28.70 -5.94
C GLU A 775 -33.76 27.28 -5.71
N ARG A 776 -34.04 26.68 -4.55
CA ARG A 776 -33.70 25.27 -4.26
C ARG A 776 -34.59 24.29 -5.01
N GLN A 777 -35.80 24.68 -5.36
CA GLN A 777 -36.85 23.80 -5.87
C GLN A 777 -36.43 22.96 -7.10
N PRO A 778 -35.72 23.51 -8.11
CA PRO A 778 -35.26 22.72 -9.27
C PRO A 778 -34.30 21.58 -8.91
N PHE A 779 -33.39 21.81 -7.96
CA PHE A 779 -32.40 20.82 -7.51
C PHE A 779 -33.08 19.70 -6.72
N LEU A 780 -33.94 20.08 -5.77
CA LEU A 780 -34.66 19.13 -4.93
C LEU A 780 -35.67 18.31 -5.75
N ALA A 781 -36.38 18.94 -6.70
CA ALA A 781 -37.31 18.25 -7.58
C ALA A 781 -36.59 17.23 -8.48
N ARG A 782 -35.41 17.57 -9.00
CA ARG A 782 -34.56 16.62 -9.74
C ARG A 782 -34.08 15.48 -8.85
N ALA A 783 -33.66 15.77 -7.63
CA ALA A 783 -33.26 14.75 -6.66
C ALA A 783 -34.41 13.78 -6.34
N LEU A 784 -35.62 14.29 -6.09
CA LEU A 784 -36.80 13.48 -5.82
C LEU A 784 -37.13 12.59 -7.03
N PHE A 785 -37.14 13.18 -8.23
CA PHE A 785 -37.37 12.43 -9.47
C PHE A 785 -36.38 11.25 -9.60
N LEU A 786 -35.10 11.47 -9.34
CA LEU A 786 -34.10 10.40 -9.42
C LEU A 786 -34.34 9.28 -8.41
N VAL A 787 -34.64 9.63 -7.14
CA VAL A 787 -34.92 8.62 -6.09
C VAL A 787 -36.17 7.81 -6.40
N GLU A 788 -37.21 8.44 -6.97
CA GLU A 788 -38.44 7.73 -7.37
C GLU A 788 -38.23 6.72 -8.51
N HIS A 789 -37.16 6.88 -9.30
CA HIS A 789 -36.81 6.01 -10.42
C HIS A 789 -35.67 5.03 -10.09
N LEU A 790 -35.19 4.98 -8.84
CA LEU A 790 -34.28 3.94 -8.38
C LEU A 790 -34.98 2.57 -8.38
N THR A 791 -34.20 1.50 -8.54
CA THR A 791 -34.74 0.13 -8.60
C THR A 791 -35.07 -0.35 -7.18
N PRO A 792 -36.33 -0.69 -6.85
CA PRO A 792 -36.69 -1.17 -5.53
C PRO A 792 -36.16 -2.60 -5.25
N PRO A 793 -36.00 -3.00 -3.97
CA PRO A 793 -36.29 -2.23 -2.76
C PRO A 793 -35.23 -1.14 -2.49
N LEU A 794 -35.68 0.03 -2.04
CA LEU A 794 -34.82 1.15 -1.67
C LEU A 794 -34.13 0.86 -0.32
N SER A 795 -32.93 1.40 -0.13
CA SER A 795 -32.26 1.34 1.17
C SER A 795 -32.99 2.22 2.21
N PRO A 796 -32.83 1.95 3.52
CA PRO A 796 -33.39 2.81 4.56
C PRO A 796 -32.95 4.28 4.44
N GLU A 797 -31.70 4.53 4.04
CA GLU A 797 -31.15 5.87 3.80
C GLU A 797 -31.76 6.53 2.55
N GLU A 798 -32.00 5.76 1.49
CA GLU A 798 -32.68 6.25 0.28
C GLU A 798 -34.16 6.58 0.57
N LEU A 799 -34.83 5.77 1.40
CA LEU A 799 -36.18 6.03 1.89
C LEU A 799 -36.21 7.29 2.77
N HIS A 800 -35.25 7.45 3.69
CA HIS A 800 -35.11 8.66 4.50
C HIS A 800 -34.94 9.89 3.61
N LEU A 801 -33.98 9.85 2.66
CA LEU A 801 -33.74 10.94 1.72
C LEU A 801 -35.00 11.28 0.90
N LYS A 802 -35.72 10.26 0.40
CA LYS A 802 -37.00 10.43 -0.30
C LYS A 802 -38.03 11.14 0.57
N ALA A 803 -38.15 10.73 1.83
CA ALA A 803 -39.11 11.31 2.78
C ALA A 803 -38.78 12.78 3.09
N THR A 804 -37.49 13.11 3.28
CA THR A 804 -37.02 14.48 3.49
C THR A 804 -37.30 15.36 2.26
N LEU A 805 -37.04 14.84 1.05
CA LEU A 805 -37.32 15.54 -0.21
C LEU A 805 -38.82 15.81 -0.39
N GLN A 806 -39.66 14.80 -0.16
CA GLN A 806 -41.12 14.93 -0.22
C GLN A 806 -41.64 15.94 0.82
N ALA A 807 -41.09 15.94 2.03
CA ALA A 807 -41.46 16.89 3.07
C ALA A 807 -41.10 18.33 2.67
N THR A 808 -39.96 18.52 2.00
CA THR A 808 -39.47 19.84 1.59
C THR A 808 -40.19 20.38 0.35
N LEU A 809 -40.64 19.50 -0.55
CA LEU A 809 -41.35 19.84 -1.80
C LEU A 809 -42.88 19.90 -1.66
N ASP A 810 -43.38 20.16 -0.47
CA ASP A 810 -44.82 20.27 -0.14
C ASP A 810 -45.64 19.00 -0.49
N GLN A 811 -45.06 17.82 -0.29
CA GLN A 811 -45.73 16.51 -0.36
C GLN A 811 -45.80 15.79 1.00
N PRO A 812 -46.31 16.46 2.07
CA PRO A 812 -46.22 15.97 3.44
C PRO A 812 -47.05 14.70 3.70
N GLY A 813 -48.03 14.41 2.83
CA GLY A 813 -48.81 13.18 2.82
C GLY A 813 -47.97 11.94 2.57
N GLN A 814 -47.15 12.00 1.51
CA GLN A 814 -46.29 10.90 1.08
C GLN A 814 -45.07 10.78 1.99
N ALA A 815 -44.49 11.91 2.40
CA ALA A 815 -43.34 11.95 3.30
C ALA A 815 -43.57 11.18 4.61
N VAL A 816 -44.74 11.35 5.26
CA VAL A 816 -45.08 10.62 6.50
C VAL A 816 -45.10 9.10 6.28
N ALA A 817 -45.60 8.63 5.13
CA ALA A 817 -45.62 7.22 4.81
C ALA A 817 -44.20 6.68 4.58
N THR A 818 -43.38 7.40 3.80
CA THR A 818 -41.99 7.03 3.50
C THR A 818 -41.09 7.05 4.74
N TYR A 819 -41.26 8.03 5.65
CA TYR A 819 -40.54 8.06 6.94
C TYR A 819 -40.87 6.84 7.81
N ARG A 820 -42.14 6.41 7.85
CA ARG A 820 -42.54 5.20 8.58
C ARG A 820 -41.96 3.94 7.96
N GLU A 821 -41.85 3.89 6.64
CA GLU A 821 -41.20 2.79 5.92
C GLU A 821 -39.71 2.71 6.25
N ALA A 822 -38.98 3.84 6.21
CA ALA A 822 -37.58 3.91 6.61
C ALA A 822 -37.36 3.47 8.08
N LEU A 823 -38.20 3.95 9.01
CA LEU A 823 -38.12 3.61 10.43
C LEU A 823 -38.61 2.19 10.77
N ALA A 824 -39.36 1.54 9.87
CA ALA A 824 -39.70 0.13 10.04
C ALA A 824 -38.49 -0.78 9.79
N GLU A 825 -37.62 -0.40 8.86
CA GLU A 825 -36.37 -1.10 8.55
C GLU A 825 -35.25 -0.76 9.55
N LYS A 826 -35.12 0.52 9.96
CA LYS A 826 -34.15 0.99 10.96
C LYS A 826 -34.82 1.77 12.10
N PRO A 827 -35.39 1.09 13.10
CA PRO A 827 -36.11 1.73 14.20
C PRO A 827 -35.23 2.58 15.13
N GLU A 828 -33.94 2.30 15.20
CA GLU A 828 -32.95 2.95 16.07
C GLU A 828 -32.50 4.35 15.60
N GLN A 829 -33.00 4.84 14.46
CA GLN A 829 -32.61 6.14 13.90
C GLN A 829 -33.38 7.30 14.54
N THR A 830 -32.90 7.76 15.70
CA THR A 830 -33.52 8.82 16.51
C THR A 830 -33.72 10.13 15.75
N LEU A 831 -32.78 10.53 14.88
CA LEU A 831 -32.89 11.74 14.06
C LEU A 831 -34.06 11.68 13.06
N TRP A 832 -34.21 10.55 12.35
CA TRP A 832 -35.28 10.38 11.36
C TRP A 832 -36.66 10.40 12.05
N ARG A 833 -36.73 9.83 13.26
CA ARG A 833 -37.92 9.84 14.10
C ARG A 833 -38.26 11.25 14.59
N TYR A 834 -37.27 12.05 14.96
CA TYR A 834 -37.46 13.47 15.29
C TYR A 834 -37.99 14.27 14.10
N GLU A 835 -37.43 14.08 12.89
CA GLU A 835 -37.91 14.74 11.68
C GLU A 835 -39.37 14.39 11.34
N LEU A 836 -39.73 13.10 11.45
CA LEU A 836 -41.12 12.64 11.31
C LEU A 836 -42.04 13.32 12.34
N ALA A 837 -41.61 13.39 13.60
CA ALA A 837 -42.40 14.00 14.66
C ALA A 837 -42.64 15.51 14.41
N ARG A 838 -41.62 16.21 13.92
CA ARG A 838 -41.73 17.63 13.52
C ARG A 838 -42.71 17.80 12.35
N LEU A 839 -42.65 16.91 11.36
CA LEU A 839 -43.57 16.92 10.22
C LEU A 839 -45.03 16.67 10.66
N LEU A 840 -45.25 15.71 11.57
CA LEU A 840 -46.58 15.42 12.12
C LEU A 840 -47.14 16.61 12.91
N TYR A 841 -46.30 17.31 13.68
CA TYR A 841 -46.68 18.54 14.38
C TYR A 841 -47.12 19.64 13.40
N GLN A 842 -46.33 19.89 12.34
CA GLN A 842 -46.65 20.88 11.32
C GLN A 842 -47.97 20.58 10.59
N ARG A 843 -48.34 19.30 10.47
CA ARG A 843 -49.62 18.86 9.88
C ARG A 843 -50.81 18.87 10.84
N GLY A 844 -50.61 19.25 12.11
CA GLY A 844 -51.65 19.23 13.13
C GLY A 844 -51.98 17.84 13.68
N GLN A 845 -51.16 16.82 13.42
CA GLN A 845 -51.35 15.46 13.94
C GLN A 845 -50.70 15.31 15.31
N PHE A 846 -51.12 16.15 16.26
CA PHE A 846 -50.41 16.37 17.52
C PHE A 846 -50.30 15.12 18.41
N GLN A 847 -51.29 14.24 18.42
CA GLN A 847 -51.21 12.98 19.18
C GLN A 847 -50.14 12.04 18.64
N GLN A 848 -50.01 11.94 17.32
CA GLN A 848 -48.99 11.09 16.69
C GLN A 848 -47.60 11.71 16.86
N ALA A 849 -47.49 13.04 16.69
CA ALA A 849 -46.26 13.77 16.95
C ALA A 849 -45.77 13.56 18.40
N ARG A 850 -46.69 13.61 19.37
CA ARG A 850 -46.38 13.37 20.79
C ARG A 850 -45.78 11.98 21.01
N MET A 851 -46.34 10.94 20.38
CA MET A 851 -45.81 9.58 20.56
C MET A 851 -44.37 9.46 20.05
N GLU A 852 -44.11 9.95 18.83
CA GLU A 852 -42.77 9.87 18.23
C GLU A 852 -41.73 10.70 19.01
N VAL A 853 -42.08 11.92 19.46
CA VAL A 853 -41.16 12.73 20.28
C VAL A 853 -40.86 12.07 21.64
N LEU A 854 -41.84 11.42 22.26
CA LEU A 854 -41.60 10.71 23.52
C LEU A 854 -40.65 9.52 23.32
N THR A 855 -40.76 8.81 22.21
CA THR A 855 -39.80 7.75 21.85
C THR A 855 -38.40 8.32 21.63
N VAL A 856 -38.27 9.46 20.93
CA VAL A 856 -36.97 10.16 20.76
C VAL A 856 -36.35 10.54 22.11
N LEU A 857 -37.15 11.02 23.07
CA LEU A 857 -36.66 11.42 24.40
C LEU A 857 -36.40 10.24 25.34
N ASP A 858 -36.95 9.05 25.06
CA ASP A 858 -36.62 7.82 25.79
C ASP A 858 -35.22 7.33 25.41
N GLU A 859 -34.85 7.45 24.13
CA GLU A 859 -33.53 7.12 23.60
C GLU A 859 -32.48 8.21 23.89
N GLU A 860 -32.82 9.47 23.65
CA GLU A 860 -31.95 10.64 23.87
C GLU A 860 -32.61 11.68 24.81
N PRO A 861 -32.56 11.47 26.14
CA PRO A 861 -33.26 12.32 27.09
C PRO A 861 -32.83 13.79 27.06
N ASN A 862 -31.61 14.08 26.62
CA ASN A 862 -30.99 15.41 26.67
C ASN A 862 -31.13 16.22 25.37
N LEU A 863 -31.83 15.71 24.35
CA LEU A 863 -32.02 16.44 23.09
C LEU A 863 -32.93 17.66 23.28
N ALA A 864 -32.34 18.85 23.34
CA ALA A 864 -33.04 20.10 23.66
C ALA A 864 -34.17 20.43 22.66
N GLU A 865 -33.94 20.14 21.39
CA GLU A 865 -34.88 20.39 20.29
C GLU A 865 -36.13 19.50 20.38
N ALA A 866 -35.96 18.24 20.78
CA ALA A 866 -37.07 17.32 21.01
C ALA A 866 -37.89 17.71 22.24
N ARG A 867 -37.26 18.20 23.33
CA ARG A 867 -37.99 18.75 24.48
C ARG A 867 -38.81 19.98 24.10
N SER A 868 -38.21 20.90 23.34
CA SER A 868 -38.93 22.09 22.85
C SER A 868 -40.11 21.71 21.96
N LEU A 869 -39.94 20.71 21.08
CA LEU A 869 -41.03 20.21 20.24
C LEU A 869 -42.12 19.54 21.09
N LEU A 870 -41.77 18.78 22.14
CA LEU A 870 -42.74 18.18 23.06
C LEU A 870 -43.59 19.24 23.76
N ASP A 871 -42.98 20.32 24.25
CA ASP A 871 -43.70 21.43 24.89
C ASP A 871 -44.68 22.09 23.91
N GLN A 872 -44.25 22.34 22.68
CA GLN A 872 -45.09 22.89 21.61
C GLN A 872 -46.28 21.98 21.27
N VAL A 873 -46.04 20.66 21.20
CA VAL A 873 -47.09 19.64 20.94
C VAL A 873 -48.08 19.59 22.10
N GLN A 874 -47.60 19.60 23.35
CA GLN A 874 -48.45 19.58 24.54
C GLN A 874 -49.31 20.83 24.67
N GLU A 875 -48.75 22.00 24.35
CA GLU A 875 -49.49 23.25 24.32
C GLU A 875 -50.57 23.24 23.23
N ALA A 876 -50.27 22.71 22.04
CA ALA A 876 -51.26 22.56 20.97
C ALA A 876 -52.42 21.62 21.37
N LEU A 877 -52.11 20.49 22.01
CA LEU A 877 -53.11 19.53 22.53
C LEU A 877 -53.96 20.15 23.65
N ALA A 878 -53.35 20.92 24.55
CA ALA A 878 -54.06 21.60 25.64
C ALA A 878 -55.03 22.69 25.14
N ARG A 879 -54.74 23.27 23.96
CA ARG A 879 -55.60 24.25 23.28
C ARG A 879 -56.75 23.61 22.48
N GLY A 880 -56.91 22.29 22.55
CA GLY A 880 -58.03 21.56 21.91
C GLY A 880 -57.97 21.51 20.38
N LYS A 881 -56.77 21.62 19.80
CA LYS A 881 -56.51 21.53 18.36
C LYS A 881 -56.16 20.12 17.90
#